data_AF-A0A7L2SDK6-F1
#
_entry.id   AF-A0A7L2SDK6-F1
#
_cell.length_a   1.000
_cell.length_b   1.000
_cell.length_c   1.000
_cell.angle_alpha   90.00
_cell.angle_beta   90.00
_cell.angle_gamma   90.00
#
_symmetry.space_group_name_H-M   'P 1'
#
loop_
_entity.id
_entity.type
_entity.pdbx_description
1 polymer ?
#
loop_
_entity_poly.entity_id
_entity_poly.type
_entity_poly.pdbx_seq_one_letter_code
_entity_poly.pdbx_strand_id
1 'polypeptide(L)'
;PIVVRHHWVHRRRQEGKCRQCGKGFQQKFAFHSKEIVAISCSWCKQAYHSKVSCFMLQHIEEPCSLGAHAAVVIPPTWILRVRRPQNPLKSSKKKKRTSFKRKSSKKGAEEGRWKPFVIKPMPAPLMKPLLVFVNPKSGGNQGAKIIQSFMWYLNPRQVFDLSQGGPKEALELYRKVHNLRILACGGDGTVGWILSILDQLRINPPPPVAILPLGTGNDLARTLNWGGGYTDEPLSKILSHVEDGNIVQLDRWNLHVEPNPDTNPEEKDEAAADKLPLDVFNNYFSLGFDARVTLEFHESREANPEKFNSRFRNKMFYAGTAFSDFLTGSSKDLAKHVRLVCDGTDLTSKIQDLKPQCLVFLNIPRYCAGTMPWGNPGEHHDFEPQRHDDGCIEVIGFTMTSLAALQVGGHGERLCQCRQVVLTTSKAIPMQVDGEPCKLAASCIHISLRNQANMVQKTKRRNSMPLLNDQQPVPERLRIRVSRISMRDYEALNYDKEKLKEASVPLGIIVVPGDSDLELCRTQIEKLQEEGDGAKPKTPSFQKLSPKWCFLDSTTADRFYRIDRAQEHLNYVTEISQDELYVLDPELVVTQTVSTSPAMPDLVDSSATPPGHHFAFPSSSSSPPSSPSPRLIFDPDASLFADDLLIEAAKNGNFSKFQELHRAGRDLMVRDSSGQTVLHHAVKSGSKDIVKYIIENAPSEILDATEEENGETSLHQAAALRQRTICHYIVEAGASLMKTDLQGDTPKHRAEKANDPDLAAYLENRQHYQMIQREDQETAV
;
A
#
# COMPACT_ATOMS: atom_id res chain seq x y z
N PRO A 1 42.48 -7.79 -11.55
CA PRO A 1 41.08 -7.48 -11.20
C PRO A 1 40.16 -8.67 -11.52
N ILE A 2 39.33 -9.12 -10.59
CA ILE A 2 38.33 -10.17 -10.88
C ILE A 2 37.22 -9.51 -11.69
N VAL A 3 37.25 -9.71 -13.01
CA VAL A 3 36.26 -9.15 -13.94
C VAL A 3 34.98 -9.98 -13.87
N VAL A 4 33.84 -9.33 -13.61
CA VAL A 4 32.53 -9.96 -13.74
C VAL A 4 32.19 -10.04 -15.23
N ARG A 5 31.90 -11.24 -15.74
CA ARG A 5 31.48 -11.43 -17.13
C ARG A 5 29.95 -11.43 -17.25
N HIS A 6 29.46 -11.06 -18.43
CA HIS A 6 28.04 -11.18 -18.73
C HIS A 6 27.58 -12.65 -18.66
N HIS A 7 26.35 -12.86 -18.21
CA HIS A 7 25.67 -14.15 -18.32
C HIS A 7 24.47 -13.99 -19.24
N TRP A 8 24.70 -14.21 -20.53
CA TRP A 8 23.70 -14.07 -21.59
C TRP A 8 22.73 -15.25 -21.57
N VAL A 9 21.43 -14.95 -21.58
CA VAL A 9 20.35 -15.93 -21.58
C VAL A 9 19.41 -15.63 -22.74
N HIS A 10 19.05 -16.67 -23.48
CA HIS A 10 18.05 -16.60 -24.54
C HIS A 10 16.65 -16.46 -23.94
N ARG A 11 15.90 -15.47 -24.40
CA ARG A 11 14.55 -15.15 -23.92
C ARG A 11 13.55 -15.27 -25.06
N ARG A 12 12.42 -15.90 -24.75
CA ARG A 12 11.23 -15.97 -25.63
C ARG A 12 10.30 -14.77 -25.46
N ARG A 13 10.38 -14.10 -24.31
CA ARG A 13 9.69 -12.84 -24.01
C ARG A 13 10.69 -11.90 -23.36
N GLN A 14 10.70 -10.65 -23.79
CA GLN A 14 11.58 -9.62 -23.27
C GLN A 14 10.86 -8.28 -23.41
N GLU A 15 10.76 -7.54 -22.33
CA GLU A 15 10.24 -6.18 -22.33
C GLU A 15 11.37 -5.17 -22.57
N GLY A 16 10.99 -3.95 -22.95
CA GLY A 16 11.91 -2.85 -23.20
C GLY A 16 12.43 -2.83 -24.63
N LYS A 17 13.62 -2.22 -24.80
CA LYS A 17 14.22 -1.91 -26.11
C LYS A 17 15.57 -2.61 -26.25
N CYS A 18 15.87 -3.06 -27.47
CA CYS A 18 17.18 -3.58 -27.82
C CYS A 18 18.25 -2.49 -27.66
N ARG A 19 19.32 -2.79 -26.94
CA ARG A 19 20.40 -1.82 -26.65
C ARG A 19 21.12 -1.34 -27.92
N GLN A 20 21.23 -2.18 -28.94
CA GLN A 20 21.93 -1.84 -30.18
C GLN A 20 21.09 -0.99 -31.14
N CYS A 21 19.84 -1.40 -31.41
CA CYS A 21 19.01 -0.77 -32.44
C CYS A 21 17.90 0.14 -31.89
N GLY A 22 17.70 0.18 -30.57
CA GLY A 22 16.66 0.97 -29.90
C GLY A 22 15.22 0.49 -30.13
N LYS A 23 15.00 -0.53 -30.97
CA LYS A 23 13.66 -1.05 -31.28
C LYS A 23 13.16 -2.00 -30.18
N GLY A 24 11.85 -1.99 -29.96
CA GLY A 24 11.19 -2.93 -29.05
C GLY A 24 11.33 -4.39 -29.49
N PHE A 25 11.15 -5.31 -28.54
CA PHE A 25 11.08 -6.73 -28.83
C PHE A 25 9.65 -7.07 -29.28
N GLN A 26 9.50 -7.55 -30.51
CA GLN A 26 8.19 -7.96 -31.03
C GLN A 26 7.75 -9.26 -30.32
N GLN A 27 6.71 -9.16 -29.50
CA GLN A 27 6.06 -10.33 -28.92
C GLN A 27 5.10 -10.92 -29.97
N LYS A 28 5.49 -12.00 -30.64
CA LYS A 28 4.55 -12.72 -31.50
C LYS A 28 3.63 -13.57 -30.62
N PHE A 29 2.34 -13.22 -30.54
CA PHE A 29 1.30 -13.94 -29.79
C PHE A 29 0.89 -15.30 -30.40
N ALA A 30 1.85 -16.07 -30.93
CA ALA A 30 1.60 -17.43 -31.35
C ALA A 30 1.83 -18.36 -30.15
N PHE A 31 0.73 -18.93 -29.62
CA PHE A 31 0.70 -19.81 -28.44
C PHE A 31 1.70 -20.99 -28.48
N HIS A 32 2.35 -21.28 -29.63
CA HIS A 32 3.30 -22.38 -29.82
C HIS A 32 4.67 -21.95 -30.41
N SER A 33 4.97 -20.65 -30.52
CA SER A 33 6.28 -20.24 -31.07
C SER A 33 7.41 -20.48 -30.05
N LYS A 34 8.38 -21.32 -30.43
CA LYS A 34 9.62 -21.56 -29.66
C LYS A 34 10.73 -20.56 -30.01
N GLU A 35 10.40 -19.51 -30.76
CA GLU A 35 11.35 -18.55 -31.31
C GLU A 35 11.98 -17.70 -30.18
N ILE A 36 13.30 -17.55 -30.23
CA ILE A 36 14.04 -16.71 -29.28
C ILE A 36 13.99 -15.28 -29.83
N VAL A 37 13.38 -14.37 -29.08
CA VAL A 37 13.20 -12.98 -29.52
C VAL A 37 14.34 -12.08 -29.04
N ALA A 38 14.99 -12.45 -27.93
CA ALA A 38 16.04 -11.65 -27.31
C ALA A 38 17.15 -12.48 -26.66
N ILE A 39 18.31 -11.86 -26.53
CA ILE A 39 19.45 -12.31 -25.73
C ILE A 39 19.65 -11.26 -24.64
N SER A 40 19.45 -11.61 -23.37
CA SER A 40 19.56 -10.66 -22.26
C SER A 40 20.53 -11.13 -21.18
N CYS A 41 21.28 -10.18 -20.59
CA CYS A 41 22.20 -10.47 -19.51
C CYS A 41 21.45 -10.60 -18.19
N SER A 42 21.65 -11.70 -17.48
CA SER A 42 21.04 -11.91 -16.16
C SER A 42 21.52 -10.93 -15.09
N TRP A 43 22.62 -10.22 -15.29
CA TRP A 43 23.14 -9.25 -14.33
C TRP A 43 22.72 -7.83 -14.68
N CYS A 44 23.33 -7.22 -15.72
CA CYS A 44 23.09 -5.82 -16.07
C CYS A 44 21.77 -5.54 -16.80
N LYS A 45 20.96 -6.58 -17.08
CA LYS A 45 19.66 -6.50 -17.75
C LYS A 45 19.66 -5.91 -19.16
N GLN A 46 20.84 -5.67 -19.75
CA GLN A 46 20.94 -5.34 -21.16
C GLN A 46 20.35 -6.46 -22.01
N ALA A 47 19.59 -6.08 -23.03
CA ALA A 47 18.94 -7.00 -23.94
C ALA A 47 19.20 -6.60 -25.39
N TYR A 48 19.38 -7.59 -26.24
CA TYR A 48 19.60 -7.45 -27.68
C TYR A 48 18.66 -8.37 -28.44
N HIS A 49 18.26 -8.02 -29.66
CA HIS A 49 17.52 -8.97 -30.51
C HIS A 49 18.40 -10.19 -30.79
N SER A 50 17.78 -11.36 -30.94
CA SER A 50 18.46 -12.61 -31.32
C SER A 50 18.84 -12.62 -32.81
N LYS A 51 19.58 -11.61 -33.25
CA LYS A 51 20.06 -11.40 -34.63
C LYS A 51 21.50 -10.91 -34.58
N VAL A 52 22.32 -11.37 -35.52
CA VAL A 52 23.75 -11.00 -35.60
C VAL A 52 23.95 -9.49 -35.75
N SER A 53 23.02 -8.78 -36.38
CA SER A 53 23.05 -7.32 -36.51
C SER A 53 22.84 -6.56 -35.19
N CYS A 54 22.32 -7.23 -34.16
CA CYS A 54 22.07 -6.64 -32.85
C CYS A 54 22.97 -7.22 -31.76
N PHE A 55 23.37 -8.49 -31.84
CA PHE A 55 24.20 -9.14 -30.85
C PHE A 55 25.47 -9.72 -31.50
N MET A 56 26.59 -9.03 -31.31
CA MET A 56 27.91 -9.43 -31.79
C MET A 56 28.68 -10.25 -30.74
N LEU A 57 29.55 -11.18 -31.18
CA LEU A 57 30.36 -12.03 -30.30
C LEU A 57 31.27 -11.23 -29.34
N GLN A 58 31.69 -10.02 -29.72
CA GLN A 58 32.53 -9.15 -28.90
C GLN A 58 31.88 -8.82 -27.54
N HIS A 59 30.55 -8.73 -27.47
CA HIS A 59 29.82 -8.50 -26.20
C HIS A 59 29.89 -9.67 -25.21
N ILE A 60 30.41 -10.83 -25.62
CA ILE A 60 30.62 -11.98 -24.72
C ILE A 60 31.88 -11.77 -23.87
N GLU A 61 32.88 -11.08 -24.42
CA GLU A 61 34.17 -10.86 -23.76
C GLU A 61 34.21 -9.57 -22.93
N GLU A 62 33.25 -8.66 -23.15
CA GLU A 62 33.11 -7.42 -22.40
C GLU A 62 32.85 -7.66 -20.89
N PRO A 63 33.39 -6.79 -20.01
CA PRO A 63 33.09 -6.82 -18.59
C PRO A 63 31.65 -6.36 -18.31
N CYS A 64 30.95 -7.08 -17.45
CA CYS A 64 29.61 -6.72 -17.02
C CYS A 64 29.63 -5.69 -15.88
N SER A 65 28.92 -4.58 -16.07
CA SER A 65 28.76 -3.53 -15.05
C SER A 65 27.79 -3.89 -13.92
N LEU A 66 27.13 -5.05 -13.95
CA LEU A 66 26.02 -5.45 -13.08
C LEU A 66 24.75 -4.56 -13.19
N GLY A 67 24.76 -3.51 -14.00
CA GLY A 67 23.60 -2.67 -14.30
C GLY A 67 23.37 -1.55 -13.29
N ALA A 68 22.16 -0.99 -13.29
CA ALA A 68 21.82 0.18 -12.46
C ALA A 68 21.94 -0.07 -10.95
N HIS A 69 21.69 -1.32 -10.52
CA HIS A 69 21.69 -1.73 -9.10
C HIS A 69 22.99 -2.43 -8.69
N ALA A 70 24.10 -2.12 -9.37
CA ALA A 70 25.38 -2.80 -9.17
C ALA A 70 25.87 -2.74 -7.71
N ALA A 71 25.60 -1.65 -6.99
CA ALA A 71 26.05 -1.46 -5.62
C ALA A 71 25.37 -2.44 -4.64
N VAL A 72 24.13 -2.84 -4.91
CA VAL A 72 23.34 -3.74 -4.05
C VAL A 72 23.38 -5.20 -4.48
N VAL A 73 23.85 -5.50 -5.70
CA VAL A 73 23.97 -6.88 -6.22
C VAL A 73 25.24 -7.55 -5.73
N ILE A 74 25.13 -8.74 -5.15
CA ILE A 74 26.28 -9.59 -4.79
C ILE A 74 26.80 -10.28 -6.06
N PRO A 75 28.04 -9.98 -6.49
CA PRO A 75 28.59 -10.54 -7.72
C PRO A 75 28.71 -12.06 -7.63
N PRO A 76 28.50 -12.79 -8.74
CA PRO A 76 28.69 -14.24 -8.76
C PRO A 76 30.13 -14.64 -8.40
N THR A 77 31.11 -13.74 -8.59
CA THR A 77 32.52 -13.95 -8.25
C THR A 77 32.78 -14.03 -6.74
N TRP A 78 31.85 -13.58 -5.90
CA TRP A 78 31.94 -13.72 -4.44
C TRP A 78 31.45 -15.10 -3.94
N ILE A 79 30.76 -15.87 -4.79
CA ILE A 79 30.10 -17.12 -4.40
C ILE A 79 30.99 -18.29 -4.80
N LEU A 80 31.62 -18.92 -3.81
CA LEU A 80 32.49 -20.06 -4.03
C LEU A 80 31.75 -21.36 -3.71
N ARG A 81 31.60 -22.24 -4.71
CA ARG A 81 31.02 -23.57 -4.50
C ARG A 81 31.99 -24.42 -3.68
N VAL A 82 31.54 -24.93 -2.54
CA VAL A 82 32.34 -25.85 -1.73
C VAL A 82 32.18 -27.26 -2.30
N ARG A 83 33.29 -27.90 -2.65
CA ARG A 83 33.28 -29.32 -3.08
C ARG A 83 33.08 -30.20 -1.86
N ARG A 84 32.16 -31.18 -1.94
CA ARG A 84 32.07 -32.24 -0.91
C ARG A 84 33.44 -32.89 -0.76
N PRO A 85 33.99 -33.04 0.47
CA PRO A 85 35.10 -33.94 0.68
C PRO A 85 34.61 -35.30 0.20
N GLN A 86 35.19 -35.79 -0.90
CA GLN A 86 35.02 -37.17 -1.27
C GLN A 86 35.75 -37.96 -0.18
N ASN A 87 35.03 -38.80 0.56
CA ASN A 87 35.68 -39.87 1.31
C ASN A 87 36.49 -40.68 0.28
N PRO A 88 37.82 -40.76 0.39
CA PRO A 88 38.57 -41.65 -0.47
C PRO A 88 38.20 -43.09 -0.07
N LEU A 89 37.99 -43.92 -1.08
CA LEU A 89 37.74 -45.36 -0.99
C LEU A 89 36.32 -45.78 -0.55
N LYS A 90 35.53 -46.19 -1.55
CA LYS A 90 35.11 -47.60 -1.66
C LYS A 90 34.69 -47.92 -3.09
N SER A 91 35.43 -48.87 -3.65
CA SER A 91 35.23 -49.51 -4.93
C SER A 91 33.84 -50.13 -5.07
N SER A 92 33.23 -49.92 -6.24
CA SER A 92 32.35 -50.84 -6.98
C SER A 92 31.53 -51.87 -6.20
N LYS A 93 30.20 -51.77 -6.31
CA LYS A 93 29.37 -52.88 -6.83
C LYS A 93 28.03 -52.35 -7.30
N LYS A 94 27.78 -52.51 -8.61
CA LYS A 94 26.48 -52.34 -9.27
C LYS A 94 25.42 -53.18 -8.54
N LYS A 95 24.28 -52.58 -8.16
CA LYS A 95 22.99 -53.27 -8.11
C LYS A 95 21.87 -52.32 -8.57
N LYS A 96 20.95 -52.92 -9.33
CA LYS A 96 19.92 -52.33 -10.21
C LYS A 96 18.57 -52.48 -9.52
N ARG A 97 17.64 -51.51 -9.75
CA ARG A 97 16.17 -51.54 -9.47
C ARG A 97 15.80 -51.51 -7.96
N THR A 98 14.68 -50.95 -7.48
CA THR A 98 13.39 -50.44 -8.02
C THR A 98 12.69 -49.63 -6.91
N SER A 99 11.91 -48.63 -7.33
CA SER A 99 10.68 -48.03 -6.74
C SER A 99 10.34 -48.01 -5.22
N PHE A 100 9.68 -46.89 -4.87
CA PHE A 100 8.72 -46.62 -3.79
C PHE A 100 9.18 -46.14 -2.39
N LYS A 101 8.38 -45.17 -1.92
CA LYS A 101 8.19 -44.64 -0.55
C LYS A 101 9.23 -43.64 -0.02
N ARG A 102 8.90 -42.35 -0.13
CA ARG A 102 9.39 -41.33 0.80
C ARG A 102 8.64 -41.47 2.12
N LYS A 103 9.23 -42.21 3.06
CA LYS A 103 8.91 -42.14 4.49
C LYS A 103 9.66 -40.95 5.07
N SER A 104 8.94 -40.11 5.81
CA SER A 104 9.49 -39.13 6.73
C SER A 104 10.25 -39.84 7.84
N SER A 105 11.51 -39.45 8.08
CA SER A 105 12.26 -39.86 9.27
C SER A 105 12.85 -38.63 9.93
N LYS A 106 12.27 -38.31 11.08
CA LYS A 106 12.74 -37.35 12.08
C LYS A 106 13.82 -38.07 12.89
N LYS A 107 15.08 -37.63 12.85
CA LYS A 107 16.10 -38.02 13.84
C LYS A 107 17.29 -37.06 13.85
N GLY A 108 17.61 -36.57 15.05
CA GLY A 108 18.98 -36.28 15.51
C GLY A 108 19.55 -34.90 15.21
N ALA A 109 19.81 -34.15 16.27
CA ALA A 109 20.51 -32.87 16.28
C ALA A 109 22.02 -33.01 15.99
N GLU A 110 22.60 -31.92 15.49
CA GLU A 110 24.03 -31.61 15.36
C GLU A 110 24.91 -32.49 14.45
N GLU A 111 24.59 -32.54 13.15
CA GLU A 111 25.64 -32.58 12.12
C GLU A 111 25.61 -31.25 11.36
N GLY A 112 26.73 -30.51 11.41
CA GLY A 112 26.88 -29.22 10.75
C GLY A 112 26.44 -29.28 9.29
N ARG A 113 25.28 -28.68 8.98
CA ARG A 113 24.67 -28.66 7.64
C ARG A 113 25.72 -28.31 6.61
N TRP A 114 26.03 -29.27 5.74
CA TRP A 114 26.91 -29.09 4.59
C TRP A 114 26.51 -27.82 3.82
N LYS A 115 27.34 -26.76 3.88
CA LYS A 115 27.08 -25.51 3.15
C LYS A 115 27.51 -25.69 1.69
N PRO A 116 26.59 -25.61 0.71
CA PRO A 116 26.92 -25.86 -0.70
C PRO A 116 27.81 -24.77 -1.32
N PHE A 117 27.89 -23.60 -0.68
CA PHE A 117 28.73 -22.48 -1.09
C PHE A 117 29.13 -21.63 0.12
N VAL A 118 30.14 -20.80 -0.05
CA VAL A 118 30.58 -19.76 0.89
C VAL A 118 30.67 -18.41 0.18
N ILE A 119 30.50 -17.34 0.94
CA ILE A 119 30.60 -15.96 0.45
C ILE A 119 31.98 -15.42 0.82
N LYS A 120 32.77 -15.06 -0.20
CA LYS A 120 34.07 -14.41 -0.05
C LYS A 120 33.96 -12.97 -0.58
N PRO A 121 33.61 -12.00 0.28
CA PRO A 121 33.49 -10.62 -0.14
C PRO A 121 34.84 -10.05 -0.55
N MET A 122 34.80 -9.12 -1.49
CA MET A 122 35.96 -8.31 -1.89
C MET A 122 35.74 -6.87 -1.40
N PRO A 123 36.75 -6.20 -0.82
CA PRO A 123 36.59 -4.82 -0.37
C PRO A 123 36.20 -3.90 -1.54
N ALA A 124 35.05 -3.25 -1.41
CA ALA A 124 34.54 -2.29 -2.38
C ALA A 124 33.77 -1.20 -1.61
N PRO A 125 34.38 -0.04 -1.33
CA PRO A 125 33.81 0.97 -0.41
C PRO A 125 32.43 1.50 -0.83
N LEU A 126 32.17 1.53 -2.15
CA LEU A 126 30.92 2.03 -2.73
C LEU A 126 29.81 0.97 -2.77
N MET A 127 30.12 -0.30 -2.52
CA MET A 127 29.11 -1.35 -2.51
C MET A 127 28.31 -1.32 -1.22
N LYS A 128 27.00 -1.53 -1.36
CA LYS A 128 26.02 -1.68 -0.27
C LYS A 128 25.26 -3.00 -0.46
N PRO A 129 25.91 -4.17 -0.36
CA PRO A 129 25.29 -5.44 -0.72
C PRO A 129 23.98 -5.67 0.05
N LEU A 130 22.93 -6.14 -0.65
CA LEU A 130 21.61 -6.30 -0.06
C LEU A 130 21.25 -7.76 0.21
N LEU A 131 20.66 -8.06 1.36
CA LEU A 131 19.88 -9.28 1.58
C LEU A 131 18.39 -8.94 1.60
N VAL A 132 17.59 -9.74 0.92
CA VAL A 132 16.13 -9.59 0.89
C VAL A 132 15.50 -10.77 1.61
N PHE A 133 14.79 -10.50 2.69
CA PHE A 133 13.99 -11.48 3.42
C PHE A 133 12.52 -11.27 3.11
N VAL A 134 11.87 -12.29 2.56
CA VAL A 134 10.45 -12.22 2.17
C VAL A 134 9.64 -13.17 3.02
N ASN A 135 8.57 -12.66 3.64
CA ASN A 135 7.53 -13.48 4.24
C ASN A 135 6.44 -13.77 3.19
N PRO A 136 6.35 -15.00 2.64
CA PRO A 136 5.46 -15.29 1.51
C PRO A 136 3.97 -15.10 1.81
N LYS A 137 3.57 -15.25 3.09
CA LYS A 137 2.18 -15.15 3.55
C LYS A 137 1.70 -13.70 3.71
N SER A 138 2.62 -12.73 3.71
CA SER A 138 2.27 -11.32 3.88
C SER A 138 1.58 -10.73 2.64
N GLY A 139 0.70 -9.76 2.84
CA GLY A 139 0.08 -8.96 1.78
C GLY A 139 -0.93 -9.72 0.93
N GLY A 140 -1.64 -10.71 1.47
CA GLY A 140 -2.58 -11.53 0.68
C GLY A 140 -1.85 -12.34 -0.40
N ASN A 141 -0.75 -13.00 -0.02
CA ASN A 141 0.13 -13.79 -0.89
C ASN A 141 0.97 -12.98 -1.91
N GLN A 142 1.05 -11.65 -1.77
CA GLN A 142 1.98 -10.83 -2.57
C GLN A 142 3.45 -11.23 -2.37
N GLY A 143 3.83 -11.69 -1.16
CA GLY A 143 5.21 -12.11 -0.87
C GLY A 143 5.72 -13.20 -1.83
N ALA A 144 4.87 -14.15 -2.21
CA ALA A 144 5.23 -15.22 -3.16
C ALA A 144 5.47 -14.72 -4.60
N LYS A 145 4.85 -13.60 -5.01
CA LYS A 145 5.13 -12.96 -6.31
C LYS A 145 6.44 -12.17 -6.25
N ILE A 146 6.61 -11.39 -5.18
CA ILE A 146 7.75 -10.50 -4.97
C ILE A 146 9.08 -11.26 -4.87
N ILE A 147 9.08 -12.46 -4.28
CA ILE A 147 10.31 -13.27 -4.19
C ILE A 147 10.89 -13.62 -5.58
N GLN A 148 10.04 -13.98 -6.53
CA GLN A 148 10.45 -14.29 -7.91
C GLN A 148 11.00 -13.04 -8.60
N SER A 149 10.35 -11.91 -8.41
CA SER A 149 10.78 -10.63 -8.96
C SER A 149 12.13 -10.18 -8.38
N PHE A 150 12.38 -10.32 -7.08
CA PHE A 150 13.70 -10.03 -6.51
C PHE A 150 14.78 -11.01 -6.98
N MET A 151 14.46 -12.30 -7.15
CA MET A 151 15.39 -13.27 -7.75
C MET A 151 15.71 -12.95 -9.21
N TRP A 152 14.82 -12.24 -9.90
CA TRP A 152 15.13 -11.64 -11.19
C TRP A 152 16.10 -10.49 -11.05
N TYR A 153 15.83 -9.47 -10.22
CA TYR A 153 16.67 -8.26 -10.15
C TYR A 153 18.04 -8.47 -9.50
N LEU A 154 18.11 -9.32 -8.47
CA LEU A 154 19.31 -9.56 -7.66
C LEU A 154 19.91 -10.92 -7.97
N ASN A 155 21.06 -11.21 -7.35
CA ASN A 155 21.55 -12.59 -7.32
C ASN A 155 20.57 -13.45 -6.52
N PRO A 156 20.09 -14.60 -7.02
CA PRO A 156 19.15 -15.45 -6.29
C PRO A 156 19.66 -15.91 -4.92
N ARG A 157 20.98 -15.86 -4.66
CA ARG A 157 21.56 -16.13 -3.34
C ARG A 157 21.39 -15.01 -2.32
N GLN A 158 20.87 -13.85 -2.71
CA GLN A 158 20.55 -12.71 -1.84
C GLN A 158 19.10 -12.73 -1.34
N VAL A 159 18.23 -13.55 -1.93
CA VAL A 159 16.79 -13.54 -1.68
C VAL A 159 16.41 -14.78 -0.87
N PHE A 160 15.81 -14.55 0.29
CA PHE A 160 15.51 -15.58 1.28
C PHE A 160 14.01 -15.61 1.59
N ASP A 161 13.45 -16.80 1.51
CA ASP A 161 12.11 -17.11 1.98
C ASP A 161 12.16 -17.37 3.50
N LEU A 162 11.52 -16.50 4.28
CA LEU A 162 11.51 -16.62 5.74
C LEU A 162 10.77 -17.86 6.25
N SER A 163 9.87 -18.45 5.44
CA SER A 163 9.22 -19.72 5.79
C SER A 163 10.18 -20.91 5.71
N GLN A 164 11.33 -20.75 5.05
CA GLN A 164 12.34 -21.80 4.85
C GLN A 164 13.54 -21.63 5.79
N GLY A 165 13.31 -21.76 7.10
CA GLY A 165 14.38 -21.76 8.10
C GLY A 165 14.74 -20.40 8.69
N GLY A 166 13.94 -19.36 8.41
CA GLY A 166 14.10 -18.02 8.99
C GLY A 166 15.36 -17.28 8.55
N PRO A 167 15.69 -16.14 9.19
CA PRO A 167 16.77 -15.27 8.73
C PRO A 167 18.16 -15.68 9.25
N LYS A 168 18.24 -16.49 10.31
CA LYS A 168 19.48 -16.78 11.04
C LYS A 168 20.60 -17.35 10.15
N GLU A 169 20.29 -18.37 9.36
CA GLU A 169 21.31 -19.05 8.54
C GLU A 169 21.87 -18.15 7.44
N ALA A 170 21.03 -17.29 6.86
CA ALA A 170 21.43 -16.32 5.86
C ALA A 170 22.33 -15.25 6.50
N LEU A 171 21.92 -14.69 7.63
CA LEU A 171 22.70 -13.68 8.35
C LEU A 171 24.08 -14.22 8.78
N GLU A 172 24.16 -15.47 9.23
CA GLU A 172 25.44 -16.12 9.52
C GLU A 172 26.31 -16.30 8.26
N LEU A 173 25.71 -16.67 7.13
CA LEU A 173 26.42 -16.89 5.87
C LEU A 173 27.03 -15.59 5.32
N TYR A 174 26.36 -14.46 5.52
CA TYR A 174 26.77 -13.15 5.02
C TYR A 174 27.43 -12.26 6.07
N ARG A 175 27.67 -12.75 7.30
CA ARG A 175 28.23 -11.97 8.42
C ARG A 175 29.54 -11.23 8.11
N LYS A 176 30.34 -11.74 7.17
CA LYS A 176 31.63 -11.14 6.77
C LYS A 176 31.51 -10.08 5.67
N VAL A 177 30.31 -9.85 5.14
CA VAL A 177 30.07 -8.88 4.07
C VAL A 177 30.04 -7.47 4.66
N HIS A 178 30.90 -6.60 4.13
CA HIS A 178 30.98 -5.19 4.53
C HIS A 178 29.81 -4.39 3.94
N ASN A 179 29.38 -3.33 4.63
CA ASN A 179 28.30 -2.42 4.20
C ASN A 179 26.98 -3.14 3.83
N LEU A 180 26.73 -4.29 4.46
CA LEU A 180 25.54 -5.09 4.22
C LEU A 180 24.28 -4.30 4.61
N ARG A 181 23.28 -4.26 3.72
CA ARG A 181 21.93 -3.78 4.02
C ARG A 181 20.95 -4.96 4.00
N ILE A 182 19.84 -4.82 4.72
CA ILE A 182 18.75 -5.81 4.74
C ILE A 182 17.47 -5.15 4.26
N LEU A 183 16.67 -5.85 3.46
CA LEU A 183 15.29 -5.49 3.13
C LEU A 183 14.36 -6.56 3.69
N ALA A 184 13.51 -6.17 4.65
CA ALA A 184 12.47 -7.00 5.23
C ALA A 184 11.15 -6.78 4.49
N CYS A 185 10.67 -7.78 3.75
CA CYS A 185 9.38 -7.75 3.06
C CYS A 185 8.32 -8.49 3.89
N GLY A 186 7.51 -7.73 4.62
CA GLY A 186 6.54 -8.26 5.59
C GLY A 186 5.79 -7.14 6.32
N GLY A 187 5.13 -7.50 7.42
CA GLY A 187 4.60 -6.53 8.40
C GLY A 187 5.59 -6.25 9.53
N ASP A 188 5.17 -5.47 10.53
CA ASP A 188 6.02 -5.06 11.67
C ASP A 188 6.64 -6.25 12.42
N GLY A 189 5.88 -7.32 12.68
CA GLY A 189 6.42 -8.54 13.30
C GLY A 189 7.52 -9.25 12.49
N THR A 190 7.53 -9.11 11.16
CA THR A 190 8.62 -9.64 10.32
C THR A 190 9.92 -8.84 10.53
N VAL A 191 9.80 -7.52 10.70
CA VAL A 191 10.93 -6.64 11.01
C VAL A 191 11.47 -6.95 12.40
N GLY A 192 10.58 -7.03 13.40
CA GLY A 192 10.93 -7.41 14.77
C GLY A 192 11.67 -8.75 14.86
N TRP A 193 11.22 -9.77 14.11
CA TRP A 193 11.91 -11.07 14.05
C TRP A 193 13.34 -10.95 13.53
N ILE A 194 13.57 -10.20 12.46
CA ILE A 194 14.91 -9.99 11.89
C ILE A 194 15.81 -9.26 12.91
N LEU A 195 15.31 -8.20 13.55
CA LEU A 195 16.05 -7.44 14.57
C LEU A 195 16.46 -8.32 15.76
N SER A 196 15.55 -9.17 16.25
CA SER A 196 15.86 -10.11 17.34
C SER A 196 16.93 -11.13 16.95
N ILE A 197 16.97 -11.58 15.70
CA ILE A 197 18.04 -12.48 15.24
C ILE A 197 19.38 -11.73 15.07
N LEU A 198 19.35 -10.46 14.66
CA LEU A 198 20.56 -9.62 14.61
C LEU A 198 21.18 -9.44 16.00
N ASP A 199 20.36 -9.21 17.03
CA ASP A 199 20.80 -9.15 18.43
C ASP A 199 21.48 -10.46 18.86
N GLN A 200 20.83 -11.60 18.58
CA GLN A 200 21.35 -12.92 18.95
C GLN A 200 22.69 -13.21 18.29
N LEU A 201 22.85 -12.82 17.02
CA LEU A 201 24.08 -13.05 16.27
C LEU A 201 25.20 -12.07 16.62
N ARG A 202 24.88 -10.91 17.21
CA ARG A 202 25.83 -9.82 17.55
C ARG A 202 26.72 -9.45 16.36
N ILE A 203 26.10 -9.21 15.21
CA ILE A 203 26.82 -8.79 13.99
C ILE A 203 27.34 -7.37 14.21
N ASN A 204 28.62 -7.12 13.92
CA ASN A 204 29.26 -5.83 14.14
C ASN A 204 30.02 -5.38 12.87
N PRO A 205 29.72 -4.19 12.30
CA PRO A 205 28.58 -3.33 12.65
C PRO A 205 27.23 -4.00 12.32
N PRO A 206 26.16 -3.71 13.07
CA PRO A 206 24.83 -4.26 12.77
C PRO A 206 24.32 -3.67 11.44
N PRO A 207 23.90 -4.52 10.49
CA PRO A 207 23.44 -4.05 9.17
C PRO A 207 22.11 -3.30 9.30
N PRO A 208 21.93 -2.15 8.60
CA PRO A 208 20.68 -1.42 8.63
C PRO A 208 19.55 -2.18 7.92
N VAL A 209 18.34 -2.08 8.47
CA VAL A 209 17.13 -2.77 7.97
C VAL A 209 16.17 -1.78 7.30
N ALA A 210 15.88 -2.02 6.02
CA ALA A 210 14.82 -1.39 5.23
C ALA A 210 13.53 -2.23 5.26
N ILE A 211 12.39 -1.61 4.97
CA ILE A 211 11.08 -2.27 5.06
C ILE A 211 10.35 -2.17 3.71
N LEU A 212 9.85 -3.31 3.22
CA LEU A 212 8.82 -3.34 2.17
C LEU A 212 7.49 -3.71 2.85
N PRO A 213 6.54 -2.76 3.00
CA PRO A 213 5.36 -2.93 3.85
C PRO A 213 4.31 -3.85 3.21
N LEU A 214 4.36 -5.15 3.54
CA LEU A 214 3.40 -6.14 3.07
C LEU A 214 2.31 -6.45 4.12
N GLY A 215 2.44 -5.96 5.35
CA GLY A 215 1.46 -6.18 6.43
C GLY A 215 0.18 -5.34 6.31
N THR A 216 -0.69 -5.43 7.33
CA THR A 216 -1.91 -4.61 7.46
C THR A 216 -1.65 -3.32 8.25
N GLY A 217 -0.91 -3.43 9.36
CA GLY A 217 -0.56 -2.35 10.30
C GLY A 217 0.49 -1.41 9.71
N ASN A 218 1.74 -1.87 9.54
CA ASN A 218 2.87 -1.18 8.89
C ASN A 218 3.20 0.20 9.48
N ASP A 219 3.06 0.37 10.79
CA ASP A 219 3.27 1.65 11.46
C ASP A 219 4.76 2.03 11.50
N LEU A 220 5.66 1.05 11.65
CA LEU A 220 7.11 1.30 11.55
C LEU A 220 7.51 1.74 10.14
N ALA A 221 6.92 1.12 9.12
CA ALA A 221 7.16 1.48 7.73
C ALA A 221 6.71 2.92 7.42
N ARG A 222 5.55 3.35 7.94
CA ARG A 222 5.09 4.74 7.81
C ARG A 222 6.03 5.72 8.50
N THR A 223 6.49 5.39 9.70
CA THR A 223 7.46 6.20 10.45
C THR A 223 8.76 6.39 9.66
N LEU A 224 9.21 5.35 8.96
CA LEU A 224 10.43 5.37 8.17
C LEU A 224 10.22 5.78 6.69
N ASN A 225 9.08 6.40 6.38
CA ASN A 225 8.69 6.89 5.04
C ASN A 225 8.57 5.82 3.94
N TRP A 226 8.45 4.53 4.28
CA TRP A 226 8.21 3.45 3.32
C TRP A 226 6.74 3.31 2.93
N GLY A 227 5.84 3.96 3.68
CA GLY A 227 4.40 4.01 3.40
C GLY A 227 3.60 2.91 4.11
N GLY A 228 2.27 2.97 3.94
CA GLY A 228 1.33 2.10 4.66
C GLY A 228 1.10 0.72 4.05
N GLY A 229 1.60 0.48 2.84
CA GLY A 229 1.45 -0.79 2.14
C GLY A 229 2.08 -0.74 0.76
N TYR A 230 2.59 -1.87 0.30
CA TYR A 230 3.06 -2.03 -1.07
C TYR A 230 1.87 -2.03 -2.04
N THR A 231 2.04 -1.30 -3.16
CA THR A 231 1.07 -1.07 -4.22
C THR A 231 1.69 -1.35 -5.59
N ASP A 232 2.44 -2.44 -5.70
CA ASP A 232 3.08 -2.88 -6.95
C ASP A 232 4.04 -1.86 -7.60
N GLU A 233 4.60 -0.93 -6.81
CA GLU A 233 5.63 -0.02 -7.32
C GLU A 233 6.85 -0.80 -7.84
N PRO A 234 7.49 -0.39 -8.95
CA PRO A 234 8.56 -1.18 -9.55
C PRO A 234 9.67 -1.49 -8.54
N LEU A 235 10.01 -2.78 -8.36
CA LEU A 235 11.04 -3.18 -7.39
C LEU A 235 12.41 -2.55 -7.68
N SER A 236 12.69 -2.17 -8.93
CA SER A 236 13.86 -1.36 -9.29
C SER A 236 13.93 -0.03 -8.51
N LYS A 237 12.78 0.62 -8.31
CA LYS A 237 12.67 1.85 -7.51
C LYS A 237 12.87 1.56 -6.02
N ILE A 238 12.34 0.45 -5.52
CA ILE A 238 12.60 -0.03 -4.15
C ILE A 238 14.10 -0.22 -3.92
N LEU A 239 14.79 -0.92 -4.83
CA LEU A 239 16.23 -1.14 -4.72
C LEU A 239 17.02 0.17 -4.67
N SER A 240 16.62 1.16 -5.48
CA SER A 240 17.22 2.51 -5.45
C SER A 240 17.01 3.17 -4.09
N HIS A 241 15.80 3.11 -3.54
CA HIS A 241 15.51 3.66 -2.21
C HIS A 241 16.25 2.93 -1.08
N VAL A 242 16.46 1.62 -1.20
CA VAL A 242 17.27 0.86 -0.26
C VAL A 242 18.74 1.21 -0.37
N GLU A 243 19.23 1.55 -1.56
CA GLU A 243 20.61 2.00 -1.78
C GLU A 243 20.86 3.41 -1.25
N ASP A 244 19.97 4.35 -1.57
CA ASP A 244 20.08 5.78 -1.27
C ASP A 244 19.60 6.14 0.14
N GLY A 245 18.81 5.26 0.77
CA GLY A 245 18.18 5.51 2.05
C GLY A 245 19.15 5.89 3.17
N ASN A 246 18.72 6.83 4.00
CA ASN A 246 19.45 7.31 5.17
C ASN A 246 19.42 6.25 6.27
N ILE A 247 20.51 6.14 7.03
CA ILE A 247 20.55 5.28 8.20
C ILE A 247 20.11 6.11 9.40
N VAL A 248 19.04 5.67 10.07
CA VAL A 248 18.51 6.27 11.30
C VAL A 248 18.55 5.24 12.42
N GLN A 249 18.56 5.71 13.67
CA GLN A 249 18.44 4.83 14.83
C GLN A 249 16.97 4.58 15.15
N LEU A 250 16.70 3.41 15.72
CA LEU A 250 15.43 3.03 16.31
C LEU A 250 15.70 2.48 17.70
N ASP A 251 15.21 3.16 18.72
CA ASP A 251 15.24 2.68 20.10
C ASP A 251 14.42 1.40 20.23
N ARG A 252 14.88 0.50 21.10
CA ARG A 252 14.22 -0.78 21.37
C ARG A 252 14.19 -1.01 22.85
N TRP A 253 13.10 -1.59 23.34
CA TRP A 253 12.76 -1.56 24.76
C TRP A 253 12.54 -2.95 25.31
N ASN A 254 13.22 -3.27 26.41
CA ASN A 254 13.05 -4.53 27.13
C ASN A 254 11.75 -4.52 27.92
N LEU A 255 11.11 -5.69 28.00
CA LEU A 255 9.97 -5.97 28.86
C LEU A 255 10.36 -7.09 29.82
N HIS A 256 10.59 -6.76 31.09
CA HIS A 256 10.87 -7.73 32.14
C HIS A 256 9.63 -7.93 33.01
N VAL A 257 9.07 -9.14 33.00
CA VAL A 257 7.81 -9.48 33.67
C VAL A 257 8.09 -10.34 34.89
N GLU A 258 7.59 -9.91 36.03
CA GLU A 258 7.63 -10.64 37.30
C GLU A 258 6.19 -10.81 37.84
N PRO A 259 5.87 -11.93 38.52
CA PRO A 259 4.58 -12.06 39.19
C PRO A 259 4.37 -10.96 40.23
N ASN A 260 3.15 -10.43 40.34
CA ASN A 260 2.84 -9.45 41.37
C ASN A 260 2.69 -10.16 42.74
N PRO A 261 3.57 -9.88 43.73
CA PRO A 261 3.56 -10.56 45.03
C PRO A 261 2.32 -10.26 45.88
N ASP A 262 1.63 -9.13 45.61
CA ASP A 262 0.47 -8.68 46.39
C ASP A 262 -0.85 -9.33 45.94
N THR A 263 -0.79 -10.27 44.99
CA THR A 263 -1.98 -10.92 44.41
C THR A 263 -2.37 -12.16 45.19
N ASN A 264 -3.66 -12.30 45.53
CA ASN A 264 -4.15 -13.47 46.23
C ASN A 264 -4.10 -14.73 45.31
N PRO A 265 -3.43 -15.83 45.72
CA PRO A 265 -3.30 -17.04 44.88
C PRO A 265 -4.63 -17.68 44.48
N GLU A 266 -5.70 -17.44 45.24
CA GLU A 266 -7.05 -17.97 44.97
C GLU A 266 -7.77 -17.26 43.80
N GLU A 267 -7.33 -16.05 43.41
CA GLU A 267 -7.90 -15.28 42.28
C GLU A 267 -7.16 -15.54 40.95
N LYS A 268 -6.37 -16.62 40.88
CA LYS A 268 -5.56 -16.92 39.70
C LYS A 268 -6.45 -17.36 38.54
N ASP A 269 -6.51 -16.53 37.50
CA ASP A 269 -7.19 -16.83 36.25
C ASP A 269 -6.39 -17.90 35.47
N GLU A 270 -6.91 -19.13 35.39
CA GLU A 270 -6.23 -20.26 34.72
C GLU A 270 -5.99 -20.02 33.22
N ALA A 271 -6.74 -19.12 32.60
CA ALA A 271 -6.56 -18.77 31.19
C ALA A 271 -5.51 -17.66 30.97
N ALA A 272 -4.95 -17.07 32.02
CA ALA A 272 -3.94 -16.03 31.93
C ALA A 272 -2.53 -16.59 31.79
N ALA A 273 -1.73 -15.97 30.93
CA ALA A 273 -0.32 -16.31 30.74
C ALA A 273 0.54 -15.68 31.84
N ASP A 274 1.58 -16.39 32.27
CA ASP A 274 2.58 -15.88 33.22
C ASP A 274 3.67 -15.02 32.53
N LYS A 275 3.68 -14.94 31.20
CA LYS A 275 4.69 -14.22 30.41
C LYS A 275 4.07 -13.52 29.20
N LEU A 276 4.68 -12.42 28.79
CA LEU A 276 4.37 -11.75 27.52
C LEU A 276 4.89 -12.56 26.32
N PRO A 277 4.26 -12.42 25.13
CA PRO A 277 4.67 -13.12 23.91
C PRO A 277 6.04 -12.67 23.41
N LEU A 278 6.44 -11.43 23.70
CA LEU A 278 7.71 -10.82 23.36
C LEU A 278 8.33 -10.15 24.59
N ASP A 279 9.65 -10.25 24.71
CA ASP A 279 10.47 -9.61 25.74
C ASP A 279 11.05 -8.25 25.29
N VAL A 280 10.75 -7.84 24.06
CA VAL A 280 11.19 -6.59 23.45
C VAL A 280 10.11 -6.03 22.55
N PHE A 281 9.94 -4.72 22.56
CA PHE A 281 9.12 -4.01 21.56
C PHE A 281 9.92 -2.95 20.82
N ASN A 282 9.51 -2.70 19.58
CA ASN A 282 10.12 -1.77 18.63
C ASN A 282 9.14 -0.66 18.24
N ASN A 283 7.83 -0.90 18.34
CA ASN A 283 6.80 0.07 17.97
C ASN A 283 6.08 0.57 19.22
N TYR A 284 5.37 -0.34 19.89
CA TYR A 284 4.58 0.02 21.06
C TYR A 284 4.13 -1.21 21.87
N PHE A 285 3.90 -0.98 23.16
CA PHE A 285 3.31 -1.91 24.10
C PHE A 285 2.00 -1.30 24.63
N SER A 286 0.92 -2.08 24.76
CA SER A 286 -0.35 -1.57 25.30
C SER A 286 -1.07 -2.57 26.18
N LEU A 287 -1.95 -2.04 27.03
CA LEU A 287 -2.86 -2.82 27.86
C LEU A 287 -4.26 -2.22 27.88
N GLY A 288 -5.25 -3.06 28.15
CA GLY A 288 -6.66 -2.68 28.20
C GLY A 288 -7.34 -2.84 26.85
N PHE A 289 -8.14 -1.84 26.45
CA PHE A 289 -9.06 -1.95 25.31
C PHE A 289 -8.36 -2.34 23.99
N ASP A 290 -7.28 -1.65 23.61
CA ASP A 290 -6.52 -1.94 22.38
C ASP A 290 -6.01 -3.39 22.34
N ALA A 291 -5.40 -3.83 23.43
CA ALA A 291 -4.90 -5.19 23.55
C ALA A 291 -6.01 -6.24 23.53
N ARG A 292 -7.19 -5.95 24.09
CA ARG A 292 -8.34 -6.85 24.01
C ARG A 292 -8.83 -7.02 22.57
N VAL A 293 -9.01 -5.92 21.83
CA VAL A 293 -9.41 -5.98 20.42
C VAL A 293 -8.36 -6.74 19.59
N THR A 294 -7.08 -6.54 19.90
CA THR A 294 -5.98 -7.27 19.25
C THR A 294 -6.04 -8.76 19.57
N LEU A 295 -6.35 -9.15 20.80
CA LEU A 295 -6.53 -10.55 21.22
C LEU A 295 -7.70 -11.21 20.49
N GLU A 296 -8.87 -10.56 20.46
CA GLU A 296 -10.05 -11.07 19.75
C GLU A 296 -9.80 -11.22 18.24
N PHE A 297 -9.08 -10.28 17.63
CA PHE A 297 -8.63 -10.39 16.24
C PHE A 297 -7.72 -11.60 16.04
N HIS A 298 -6.77 -11.81 16.95
CA HIS A 298 -5.83 -12.93 16.88
C HIS A 298 -6.55 -14.28 16.97
N GLU A 299 -7.39 -14.46 17.98
CA GLU A 299 -8.19 -15.68 18.18
C GLU A 299 -9.12 -15.95 16.99
N SER A 300 -9.77 -14.90 16.45
CA SER A 300 -10.61 -15.01 15.26
C SER A 300 -9.82 -15.42 14.02
N ARG A 301 -8.61 -14.89 13.87
CA ARG A 301 -7.70 -15.19 12.76
C ARG A 301 -7.17 -16.62 12.84
N GLU A 302 -6.86 -17.10 14.04
CA GLU A 302 -6.43 -18.49 14.26
C GLU A 302 -7.57 -19.48 14.02
N ALA A 303 -8.79 -19.12 14.43
CA ALA A 303 -9.97 -19.95 14.21
C ALA A 303 -10.36 -20.02 12.72
N ASN A 304 -10.21 -18.92 11.96
CA ASN A 304 -10.66 -18.83 10.56
C ASN A 304 -9.64 -18.15 9.62
N PRO A 305 -8.47 -18.74 9.34
CA PRO A 305 -7.39 -18.06 8.59
C PRO A 305 -7.80 -17.54 7.20
N GLU A 306 -8.68 -18.26 6.50
CA GLU A 306 -9.18 -17.90 5.16
C GLU A 306 -9.94 -16.56 5.13
N LYS A 307 -10.57 -16.16 6.24
CA LYS A 307 -11.31 -14.88 6.34
C LYS A 307 -10.39 -13.66 6.43
N PHE A 308 -9.12 -13.86 6.80
CA PHE A 308 -8.14 -12.80 7.13
C PHE A 308 -7.01 -12.66 6.09
N ASN A 309 -7.23 -13.17 4.88
CA ASN A 309 -6.27 -13.10 3.77
C ASN A 309 -6.22 -11.72 3.06
N SER A 310 -7.10 -10.78 3.45
CA SER A 310 -7.20 -9.46 2.85
C SER A 310 -6.91 -8.36 3.86
N ARG A 311 -6.00 -7.43 3.50
CA ARG A 311 -5.71 -6.24 4.31
C ARG A 311 -6.97 -5.40 4.57
N PHE A 312 -7.87 -5.34 3.60
CA PHE A 312 -9.13 -4.61 3.72
C PHE A 312 -10.06 -5.24 4.78
N ARG A 313 -10.29 -6.55 4.68
CA ARG A 313 -11.10 -7.30 5.67
C ARG A 313 -10.51 -7.19 7.07
N ASN A 314 -9.19 -7.29 7.17
CA ASN A 314 -8.48 -7.15 8.44
C ASN A 314 -8.72 -5.77 9.07
N LYS A 315 -8.63 -4.69 8.29
CA LYS A 315 -8.93 -3.32 8.78
C LYS A 315 -10.40 -3.17 9.20
N MET A 316 -11.32 -3.75 8.43
CA MET A 316 -12.76 -3.69 8.74
C MET A 316 -13.10 -4.38 10.06
N PHE A 317 -12.40 -5.46 10.41
CA PHE A 317 -12.55 -6.11 11.72
C PHE A 317 -12.26 -5.13 12.86
N TYR A 318 -11.10 -4.46 12.82
CA TYR A 318 -10.71 -3.50 13.87
C TYR A 318 -11.72 -2.35 13.99
N ALA A 319 -12.24 -1.85 12.87
CA ALA A 319 -13.28 -0.82 12.87
C ALA A 319 -14.62 -1.32 13.45
N GLY A 320 -15.02 -2.55 13.09
CA GLY A 320 -16.27 -3.17 13.54
C GLY A 320 -16.28 -3.47 15.04
N THR A 321 -15.20 -4.03 15.58
CA THR A 321 -15.07 -4.31 17.01
C THR A 321 -15.04 -3.03 17.83
N ALA A 322 -14.29 -2.00 17.37
CA ALA A 322 -14.25 -0.70 18.03
C ALA A 322 -15.65 -0.05 18.14
N PHE A 323 -16.49 -0.20 17.11
CA PHE A 323 -17.87 0.31 17.12
C PHE A 323 -18.83 -0.52 17.99
N SER A 324 -18.75 -1.85 17.92
CA SER A 324 -19.58 -2.75 18.73
C SER A 324 -19.35 -2.53 20.23
N ASP A 325 -18.08 -2.44 20.64
CA ASP A 325 -17.76 -2.29 22.06
C ASP A 325 -17.99 -0.88 22.62
N PHE A 326 -17.98 0.13 21.75
CA PHE A 326 -18.43 1.48 22.12
C PHE A 326 -19.89 1.46 22.63
N LEU A 327 -20.72 0.55 22.11
CA LEU A 327 -22.11 0.39 22.52
C LEU A 327 -22.29 -0.50 23.77
N THR A 328 -21.38 -1.44 24.04
CA THR A 328 -21.51 -2.41 25.14
C THR A 328 -20.91 -1.97 26.47
N GLY A 329 -20.10 -0.90 26.49
CA GLY A 329 -19.62 -0.25 27.72
C GLY A 329 -18.72 -1.12 28.61
N SER A 330 -18.14 -2.19 28.04
CA SER A 330 -17.31 -3.16 28.74
C SER A 330 -15.84 -2.71 28.78
N SER A 331 -15.46 -1.90 29.76
CA SER A 331 -14.11 -1.79 30.36
C SER A 331 -14.08 -0.57 31.30
N LYS A 332 -14.83 -0.66 32.40
CA LYS A 332 -14.99 0.50 33.32
C LYS A 332 -13.97 0.52 34.46
N ASP A 333 -12.94 -0.35 34.44
CA ASP A 333 -12.11 -0.56 35.63
C ASP A 333 -10.60 -0.73 35.46
N LEU A 334 -10.02 -0.43 34.28
CA LEU A 334 -8.57 -0.56 34.09
C LEU A 334 -7.78 0.25 35.15
N ALA A 335 -8.18 1.50 35.36
CA ALA A 335 -7.49 2.44 36.24
C ALA A 335 -7.41 2.00 37.71
N LYS A 336 -8.34 1.17 38.21
CA LYS A 336 -8.30 0.69 39.61
C LYS A 336 -7.29 -0.42 39.85
N HIS A 337 -6.84 -1.09 38.79
CA HIS A 337 -5.97 -2.26 38.89
C HIS A 337 -4.57 -2.01 38.35
N VAL A 338 -4.21 -0.76 38.10
CA VAL A 338 -2.94 -0.35 37.50
C VAL A 338 -2.26 0.67 38.39
N ARG A 339 -1.01 0.40 38.75
CA ARG A 339 -0.07 1.35 39.33
C ARG A 339 1.01 1.62 38.28
N LEU A 340 1.32 2.88 38.04
CA LEU A 340 2.30 3.30 37.04
C LEU A 340 3.33 4.22 37.68
N VAL A 341 4.61 3.85 37.57
CA VAL A 341 5.74 4.69 37.97
C VAL A 341 6.63 4.92 36.76
N CYS A 342 6.91 6.18 36.44
CA CYS A 342 7.73 6.59 35.31
C CYS A 342 8.90 7.45 35.82
N ASP A 343 10.14 7.03 35.55
CA ASP A 343 11.36 7.68 36.05
C ASP A 343 11.30 8.02 37.57
N GLY A 344 10.74 7.11 38.36
CA GLY A 344 10.55 7.27 39.80
C GLY A 344 9.34 8.12 40.24
N THR A 345 8.63 8.74 39.30
CA THR A 345 7.40 9.50 39.56
C THR A 345 6.17 8.61 39.49
N ASP A 346 5.39 8.54 40.57
CA ASP A 346 4.15 7.77 40.63
C ASP A 346 2.99 8.53 39.95
N LEU A 347 2.48 7.99 38.85
CA LEU A 347 1.39 8.57 38.05
C LEU A 347 0.03 7.90 38.33
N THR A 348 -0.05 7.06 39.35
CA THR A 348 -1.25 6.27 39.65
C THR A 348 -2.47 7.14 39.93
N SER A 349 -2.32 8.26 40.65
CA SER A 349 -3.42 9.21 40.90
C SER A 349 -3.96 9.80 39.59
N LYS A 350 -3.06 10.25 38.70
CA LYS A 350 -3.43 10.78 37.38
C LYS A 350 -4.19 9.74 36.54
N ILE A 351 -3.79 8.47 36.59
CA ILE A 351 -4.52 7.38 35.92
C ILE A 351 -5.92 7.20 36.54
N GLN A 352 -6.05 7.22 37.86
CA GLN A 352 -7.32 7.06 38.55
C GLN A 352 -8.30 8.22 38.27
N ASP A 353 -7.78 9.43 38.10
CA ASP A 353 -8.57 10.61 37.75
C ASP A 353 -9.04 10.57 36.29
N LEU A 354 -8.13 10.29 35.36
CA LEU A 354 -8.41 10.25 33.93
C LEU A 354 -9.25 9.04 33.50
N LYS A 355 -9.18 7.94 34.28
CA LYS A 355 -9.87 6.66 34.03
C LYS A 355 -9.68 6.16 32.58
N PRO A 356 -8.43 6.06 32.08
CA PRO A 356 -8.20 5.55 30.74
C PRO A 356 -8.67 4.09 30.65
N GLN A 357 -9.21 3.73 29.49
CA GLN A 357 -9.60 2.36 29.15
C GLN A 357 -8.49 1.60 28.43
N CYS A 358 -7.48 2.34 27.96
CA CYS A 358 -6.28 1.81 27.37
C CYS A 358 -5.08 2.67 27.78
N LEU A 359 -3.97 2.03 28.10
CA LEU A 359 -2.66 2.67 28.26
C LEU A 359 -1.76 2.15 27.15
N VAL A 360 -1.02 3.07 26.50
CA VAL A 360 -0.11 2.75 25.40
C VAL A 360 1.25 3.38 25.70
N PHE A 361 2.29 2.58 25.50
CA PHE A 361 3.70 2.94 25.60
C PHE A 361 4.25 2.96 24.18
N LEU A 362 4.52 4.15 23.65
CA LEU A 362 4.91 4.35 22.26
C LEU A 362 6.42 4.58 22.17
N ASN A 363 7.04 3.92 21.20
CA ASN A 363 8.41 4.18 20.76
C ASN A 363 8.45 4.85 19.38
N ILE A 364 7.37 4.75 18.60
CA ILE A 364 7.28 5.38 17.28
C ILE A 364 6.06 6.31 17.19
N PRO A 365 6.11 7.36 16.34
CA PRO A 365 5.00 8.30 16.16
C PRO A 365 3.72 7.72 15.56
N ARG A 366 3.79 6.56 14.90
CA ARG A 366 2.67 5.98 14.16
C ARG A 366 2.04 4.84 14.95
N TYR A 367 0.73 4.86 15.02
CA TYR A 367 -0.07 3.86 15.71
C TYR A 367 -1.39 3.65 14.99
N CYS A 368 -2.01 2.47 15.15
CA CYS A 368 -3.33 2.15 14.60
C CYS A 368 -3.50 2.56 13.12
N ALA A 369 -2.64 1.99 12.26
CA ALA A 369 -2.65 2.23 10.81
C ALA A 369 -2.26 3.65 10.36
N GLY A 370 -1.45 4.35 11.15
CA GLY A 370 -0.78 5.59 10.78
C GLY A 370 -1.25 6.86 11.50
N THR A 371 -2.17 6.73 12.46
CA THR A 371 -2.55 7.84 13.35
C THR A 371 -1.37 8.29 14.21
N MET A 372 -1.43 9.51 14.75
CA MET A 372 -0.38 10.11 15.57
C MET A 372 -0.89 10.38 16.98
N PRO A 373 -0.90 9.36 17.85
CA PRO A 373 -1.58 9.41 19.14
C PRO A 373 -0.99 10.45 20.09
N TRP A 374 0.32 10.72 20.00
CA TRP A 374 0.99 11.76 20.80
C TRP A 374 0.60 13.19 20.37
N GLY A 375 0.17 13.37 19.13
CA GLY A 375 -0.12 14.67 18.53
C GLY A 375 1.12 15.56 18.36
N ASN A 376 0.88 16.85 18.13
CA ASN A 376 1.93 17.86 18.05
C ASN A 376 1.90 18.69 19.35
N PRO A 377 2.86 18.54 20.27
CA PRO A 377 2.95 19.44 21.41
C PRO A 377 3.10 20.89 20.92
N GLY A 378 2.15 21.76 21.28
CA GLY A 378 2.23 23.21 21.02
C GLY A 378 3.19 23.93 21.97
N GLU A 379 3.26 25.26 21.91
CA GLU A 379 4.17 26.17 22.66
C GLU A 379 4.17 26.01 24.21
N HIS A 380 3.37 25.12 24.78
CA HIS A 380 3.40 24.79 26.21
C HIS A 380 4.48 23.73 26.50
N HIS A 381 5.53 24.17 27.20
CA HIS A 381 6.81 23.50 27.53
C HIS A 381 6.76 22.17 28.31
N ASP A 382 5.62 21.47 28.40
CA ASP A 382 5.52 20.28 29.27
C ASP A 382 6.01 18.98 28.59
N PHE A 383 5.98 18.92 27.25
CA PHE A 383 6.35 17.72 26.49
C PHE A 383 7.09 18.05 25.19
N GLU A 384 8.06 17.21 24.84
CA GLU A 384 8.84 17.32 23.61
C GLU A 384 8.14 16.59 22.45
N PRO A 385 8.46 16.95 21.19
CA PRO A 385 8.02 16.18 20.03
C PRO A 385 8.49 14.72 20.10
N GLN A 386 7.61 13.78 19.78
CA GLN A 386 7.91 12.35 19.82
C GLN A 386 9.00 11.99 18.80
N ARG A 387 10.00 11.23 19.27
CA ARG A 387 11.10 10.70 18.46
C ARG A 387 11.27 9.21 18.76
N HIS A 388 11.91 8.50 17.84
CA HIS A 388 12.14 7.06 17.93
C HIS A 388 13.61 6.71 18.21
N ASP A 389 14.41 7.73 18.54
CA ASP A 389 15.88 7.67 18.64
C ASP A 389 16.45 8.57 19.75
N ASP A 390 15.61 8.96 20.72
CA ASP A 390 15.96 9.85 21.83
C ASP A 390 16.13 9.15 23.18
N GLY A 391 15.89 7.84 23.23
CA GLY A 391 15.94 7.01 24.41
C GLY A 391 14.78 7.26 25.37
N CYS A 392 13.63 7.75 24.88
CA CYS A 392 12.41 7.98 25.65
C CYS A 392 11.24 7.14 25.13
N ILE A 393 10.28 6.83 26.02
CA ILE A 393 8.96 6.28 25.69
C ILE A 393 7.91 7.35 26.02
N GLU A 394 6.99 7.55 25.09
CA GLU A 394 5.75 8.29 25.33
C GLU A 394 4.70 7.38 25.98
N VAL A 395 4.23 7.77 27.16
CA VAL A 395 3.13 7.08 27.83
C VAL A 395 1.85 7.87 27.65
N ILE A 396 0.84 7.22 27.05
CA ILE A 396 -0.43 7.85 26.71
C ILE A 396 -1.61 7.05 27.25
N GLY A 397 -2.60 7.77 27.76
CA GLY A 397 -3.88 7.23 28.22
C GLY A 397 -4.99 7.51 27.22
N PHE A 398 -5.83 6.52 26.99
CA PHE A 398 -6.93 6.60 26.06
C PHE A 398 -8.27 6.35 26.76
N THR A 399 -9.15 7.36 26.72
CA THR A 399 -10.59 7.20 26.93
C THR A 399 -11.28 6.77 25.62
N MET A 400 -12.50 6.25 25.68
CA MET A 400 -13.24 5.90 24.44
C MET A 400 -13.40 7.08 23.50
N THR A 401 -13.62 8.28 24.05
CA THR A 401 -13.74 9.51 23.26
C THR A 401 -12.44 9.81 22.52
N SER A 402 -11.29 9.75 23.21
CA SER A 402 -9.99 9.97 22.57
C SER A 402 -9.63 8.90 21.53
N LEU A 403 -10.00 7.62 21.76
CA LEU A 403 -9.81 6.55 20.77
C LEU A 403 -10.67 6.78 19.53
N ALA A 404 -11.93 7.19 19.70
CA ALA A 404 -12.81 7.49 18.58
C ALA A 404 -12.33 8.70 17.77
N ALA A 405 -11.77 9.72 18.46
CA ALA A 405 -11.23 10.91 17.82
C ALA A 405 -9.92 10.69 17.06
N LEU A 406 -9.19 9.60 17.35
CA LEU A 406 -7.86 9.34 16.80
C LEU A 406 -7.83 9.26 15.26
N GLN A 407 -8.91 8.73 14.65
CA GLN A 407 -9.03 8.62 13.19
C GLN A 407 -9.27 9.96 12.48
N VAL A 408 -9.72 10.98 13.20
CA VAL A 408 -9.95 12.34 12.68
C VAL A 408 -8.86 13.33 13.12
N GLY A 409 -7.69 12.81 13.53
CA GLY A 409 -6.55 13.63 13.95
C GLY A 409 -6.53 14.00 15.44
N GLY A 410 -7.40 13.40 16.25
CA GLY A 410 -7.32 13.51 17.71
C GLY A 410 -6.06 12.86 18.29
N HIS A 411 -5.78 13.16 19.56
CA HIS A 411 -4.66 12.59 20.32
C HIS A 411 -5.17 11.97 21.63
N GLY A 412 -4.37 11.11 22.25
CA GLY A 412 -4.65 10.62 23.61
C GLY A 412 -4.18 11.60 24.69
N GLU A 413 -4.45 11.23 25.94
CA GLU A 413 -4.02 11.99 27.12
C GLU A 413 -2.53 11.71 27.40
N ARG A 414 -1.69 12.74 27.24
CA ARG A 414 -0.23 12.64 27.45
C ARG A 414 0.08 12.53 28.94
N LEU A 415 0.60 11.36 29.35
CA LEU A 415 0.92 11.09 30.75
C LEU A 415 2.34 11.53 31.08
N CYS A 416 3.33 11.03 30.33
CA CYS A 416 4.74 11.38 30.47
C CYS A 416 5.57 10.99 29.23
N GLN A 417 6.79 11.55 29.15
CA GLN A 417 7.91 11.01 28.37
C GLN A 417 8.99 10.56 29.36
N CYS A 418 9.41 9.30 29.28
CA CYS A 418 10.28 8.72 30.31
C CYS A 418 11.24 7.66 29.77
N ARG A 419 12.27 7.32 30.55
CA ARG A 419 13.30 6.32 30.20
C ARG A 419 13.12 4.97 30.89
N GLN A 420 12.37 4.94 31.98
CA GLN A 420 12.08 3.74 32.74
C GLN A 420 10.64 3.75 33.21
N VAL A 421 9.98 2.59 33.07
CA VAL A 421 8.62 2.39 33.54
C VAL A 421 8.57 1.16 34.45
N VAL A 422 7.85 1.29 35.56
CA VAL A 422 7.38 0.18 36.38
C VAL A 422 5.86 0.19 36.36
N LEU A 423 5.29 -0.82 35.72
CA LEU A 423 3.84 -1.02 35.58
C LEU A 423 3.44 -2.22 36.44
N THR A 424 2.62 -2.01 37.46
CA THR A 424 2.12 -3.08 38.32
C THR A 424 0.63 -3.28 38.09
N THR A 425 0.21 -4.52 37.81
CA THR A 425 -1.19 -4.89 37.65
C THR A 425 -1.66 -5.79 38.79
N SER A 426 -2.87 -5.56 39.31
CA SER A 426 -3.43 -6.34 40.42
C SER A 426 -4.35 -7.48 39.97
N LYS A 427 -4.56 -7.66 38.67
CA LYS A 427 -5.38 -8.73 38.09
C LYS A 427 -4.90 -9.10 36.69
N ALA A 428 -5.47 -10.17 36.12
CA ALA A 428 -5.21 -10.53 34.74
C ALA A 428 -5.79 -9.47 33.76
N ILE A 429 -4.97 -8.97 32.84
CA ILE A 429 -5.33 -7.89 31.91
C ILE A 429 -4.84 -8.25 30.49
N PRO A 430 -5.67 -8.04 29.44
CA PRO A 430 -5.21 -8.13 28.06
C PRO A 430 -4.09 -7.12 27.77
N MET A 431 -3.00 -7.61 27.19
CA MET A 431 -1.83 -6.83 26.79
C MET A 431 -1.39 -7.22 25.37
N GLN A 432 -0.74 -6.32 24.65
CA GLN A 432 -0.12 -6.65 23.37
C GLN A 432 1.25 -5.98 23.23
N VAL A 433 2.15 -6.67 22.53
CA VAL A 433 3.51 -6.20 22.24
C VAL A 433 3.71 -6.22 20.73
N ASP A 434 3.91 -5.06 20.09
CA ASP A 434 4.11 -4.93 18.63
C ASP A 434 3.05 -5.69 17.78
N GLY A 435 1.81 -5.80 18.28
CA GLY A 435 0.70 -6.49 17.62
C GLY A 435 0.53 -7.96 17.99
N GLU A 436 1.36 -8.51 18.88
CA GLU A 436 1.22 -9.86 19.44
C GLU A 436 0.50 -9.80 20.80
N PRO A 437 -0.76 -10.25 20.90
CA PRO A 437 -1.57 -10.13 22.11
C PRO A 437 -1.43 -11.31 23.06
N CYS A 438 -1.73 -11.07 24.34
CA CYS A 438 -1.95 -12.11 25.34
C CYS A 438 -2.84 -11.57 26.48
N LYS A 439 -3.41 -12.46 27.28
CA LYS A 439 -3.99 -12.09 28.58
C LYS A 439 -2.95 -12.39 29.65
N LEU A 440 -2.32 -11.37 30.21
CA LEU A 440 -1.24 -11.54 31.18
C LEU A 440 -1.79 -11.57 32.60
N ALA A 441 -1.31 -12.49 33.44
CA ALA A 441 -1.61 -12.54 34.86
C ALA A 441 -1.15 -11.27 35.60
N ALA A 442 -1.61 -11.07 36.83
CA ALA A 442 -1.19 -9.94 37.67
C ALA A 442 0.35 -9.92 37.82
N SER A 443 0.97 -8.84 37.35
CA SER A 443 2.42 -8.79 37.15
C SER A 443 2.99 -7.40 37.45
N CYS A 444 4.28 -7.38 37.80
CA CYS A 444 5.12 -6.20 37.76
C CYS A 444 5.96 -6.23 36.48
N ILE A 445 5.80 -5.22 35.63
CA ILE A 445 6.44 -5.13 34.32
C ILE A 445 7.41 -3.95 34.35
N HIS A 446 8.68 -4.24 34.11
CA HIS A 446 9.73 -3.23 34.03
C HIS A 446 10.08 -2.98 32.56
N ILE A 447 10.00 -1.72 32.15
CA ILE A 447 10.35 -1.27 30.81
C ILE A 447 11.62 -0.44 30.87
N SER A 448 12.60 -0.77 30.04
CA SER A 448 13.89 -0.08 29.99
C SER A 448 14.50 -0.15 28.60
N LEU A 449 15.32 0.85 28.26
CA LEU A 449 16.02 0.88 26.98
C LEU A 449 16.94 -0.35 26.84
N ARG A 450 16.80 -1.08 25.74
CA ARG A 450 17.60 -2.26 25.40
C ARG A 450 18.84 -1.87 24.61
N ASN A 451 18.61 -1.35 23.41
CA ASN A 451 19.62 -0.93 22.44
C ASN A 451 18.98 -0.07 21.34
N GLN A 452 19.79 0.37 20.40
CA GLN A 452 19.34 1.01 19.16
C GLN A 452 19.62 0.10 17.96
N ALA A 453 18.64 0.02 17.06
CA ALA A 453 18.77 -0.67 15.78
C ALA A 453 19.02 0.32 14.64
N ASN A 454 19.91 -0.06 13.73
CA ASN A 454 20.10 0.68 12.48
C ASN A 454 18.93 0.38 11.53
N MET A 455 18.21 1.41 11.13
CA MET A 455 17.10 1.33 10.18
C MET A 455 17.41 2.15 8.93
N VAL A 456 16.88 1.74 7.77
CA VAL A 456 16.94 2.54 6.55
C VAL A 456 15.65 3.34 6.45
N GLN A 457 15.76 4.66 6.47
CA GLN A 457 14.66 5.58 6.18
C GLN A 457 14.65 5.91 4.69
N LYS A 458 13.49 5.77 4.04
CA LYS A 458 13.33 6.15 2.62
C LYS A 458 13.52 7.66 2.50
N THR A 459 14.52 8.09 1.73
CA THR A 459 14.77 9.51 1.45
C THR A 459 13.58 10.08 0.68
N LYS A 460 12.99 11.15 1.21
CA LYS A 460 12.17 12.07 0.41
C LYS A 460 13.13 12.69 -0.59
N ARG A 461 13.00 12.41 -1.89
CA ARG A 461 13.95 12.93 -2.88
C ARG A 461 13.86 14.47 -2.89
N ARG A 462 14.92 15.14 -2.41
CA ARG A 462 15.37 16.38 -3.05
C ARG A 462 15.92 15.97 -4.41
N ASN A 463 15.36 16.51 -5.49
CA ASN A 463 15.88 16.29 -6.83
C ASN A 463 17.28 16.93 -6.96
N SER A 464 18.21 16.21 -7.59
CA SER A 464 19.55 16.58 -8.15
C SER A 464 20.85 16.35 -7.32
N MET A 465 21.87 15.86 -8.06
CA MET A 465 23.25 15.44 -7.69
C MET A 465 24.21 16.66 -7.52
N PRO A 466 25.48 16.49 -7.09
CA PRO A 466 26.09 17.28 -6.04
C PRO A 466 26.94 18.45 -6.57
N LEU A 467 26.97 19.54 -5.82
CA LEU A 467 28.05 20.51 -5.85
C LEU A 467 28.76 20.51 -4.50
N LEU A 468 30.09 20.51 -4.58
CA LEU A 468 31.01 20.67 -3.47
C LEU A 468 30.60 21.83 -2.58
N ASN A 469 30.79 21.65 -1.27
CA ASN A 469 31.03 22.70 -0.28
C ASN A 469 30.15 23.95 -0.43
N ASP A 470 28.96 23.90 0.16
CA ASP A 470 28.62 24.81 1.25
C ASP A 470 27.29 24.35 1.86
N GLN A 471 27.27 24.26 3.19
CA GLN A 471 26.03 24.33 3.95
C GLN A 471 25.48 25.74 3.74
N GLN A 472 24.72 25.96 2.66
CA GLN A 472 23.80 27.07 2.64
C GLN A 472 22.50 26.62 3.32
N PRO A 473 22.09 27.29 4.42
CA PRO A 473 20.78 27.09 4.99
C PRO A 473 19.74 27.38 3.90
N VAL A 474 18.68 26.58 3.88
CA VAL A 474 17.50 26.87 3.04
C VAL A 474 17.15 28.34 3.24
N PRO A 475 17.02 29.16 2.18
CA PRO A 475 16.69 30.56 2.34
C PRO A 475 15.42 30.67 3.18
N GLU A 476 15.46 31.46 4.26
CA GLU A 476 14.34 31.64 5.19
C GLU A 476 13.05 32.06 4.46
N ARG A 477 13.20 32.70 3.28
CA ARG A 477 12.12 33.00 2.34
C ARG A 477 12.61 32.85 0.89
N LEU A 478 11.87 32.11 0.07
CA LEU A 478 12.02 31.98 -1.38
C LEU A 478 11.20 33.05 -2.10
N ARG A 479 11.79 33.67 -3.12
CA ARG A 479 11.11 34.60 -4.03
C ARG A 479 10.94 33.92 -5.38
N ILE A 480 9.71 33.49 -5.69
CA ILE A 480 9.43 32.59 -6.80
C ILE A 480 8.56 33.29 -7.83
N ARG A 481 8.98 33.26 -9.10
CA ARG A 481 8.17 33.78 -10.21
C ARG A 481 7.06 32.78 -10.52
N VAL A 482 5.84 33.25 -10.73
CA VAL A 482 4.69 32.42 -11.11
C VAL A 482 4.30 32.74 -12.53
N SER A 483 4.16 31.71 -13.38
CA SER A 483 3.78 31.83 -14.78
C SER A 483 2.63 30.87 -15.10
N ARG A 484 1.67 31.31 -15.91
CA ARG A 484 0.54 30.48 -16.35
C ARG A 484 0.75 29.89 -17.73
N ILE A 485 0.18 28.73 -17.95
CA ILE A 485 0.18 28.00 -19.23
C ILE A 485 -1.27 27.69 -19.57
N SER A 486 -1.65 27.81 -20.85
CA SER A 486 -2.98 27.45 -21.33
C SER A 486 -3.12 25.94 -21.51
N MET A 487 -4.35 25.42 -21.45
CA MET A 487 -4.59 24.01 -21.79
C MET A 487 -4.13 23.64 -23.20
N ARG A 488 -4.32 24.55 -24.17
CA ARG A 488 -3.91 24.34 -25.57
C ARG A 488 -2.41 24.20 -25.71
N ASP A 489 -1.65 25.10 -25.08
CA ASP A 489 -0.18 25.08 -25.15
C ASP A 489 0.36 23.85 -24.42
N TYR A 490 -0.24 23.48 -23.28
CA TYR A 490 0.10 22.26 -22.57
C TYR A 490 -0.15 20.99 -23.38
N GLU A 491 -1.29 20.86 -24.06
CA GLU A 491 -1.57 19.70 -24.91
C GLU A 491 -0.63 19.61 -26.12
N ALA A 492 -0.29 20.75 -26.73
CA ALA A 492 0.57 20.82 -27.90
C ALA A 492 2.05 20.63 -27.59
N LEU A 493 2.53 21.14 -26.44
CA LEU A 493 3.96 21.29 -26.14
C LEU A 493 4.40 20.55 -24.87
N ASN A 494 3.56 19.74 -24.21
CA ASN A 494 3.98 19.06 -22.97
C ASN A 494 5.25 18.21 -23.13
N TYR A 495 5.55 17.67 -24.31
CA TYR A 495 6.78 16.90 -24.57
C TYR A 495 8.03 17.76 -24.86
N ASP A 496 7.90 19.09 -24.96
CA ASP A 496 9.00 20.03 -25.24
C ASP A 496 9.02 21.15 -24.19
N LYS A 497 9.74 20.90 -23.09
CA LYS A 497 9.77 21.78 -21.90
C LYS A 497 10.15 23.22 -22.22
N GLU A 498 11.11 23.43 -23.11
CA GLU A 498 11.63 24.77 -23.39
C GLU A 498 10.61 25.61 -24.15
N LYS A 499 9.94 25.03 -25.17
CA LYS A 499 8.84 25.72 -25.86
C LYS A 499 7.63 25.98 -24.98
N LEU A 500 7.33 25.07 -24.04
CA LEU A 500 6.22 25.27 -23.11
C LEU A 500 6.51 26.38 -22.09
N LYS A 501 7.76 26.55 -21.66
CA LYS A 501 8.20 27.71 -20.86
C LYS A 501 8.10 29.01 -21.66
N GLU A 502 8.53 29.02 -22.93
CA GLU A 502 8.40 30.18 -23.83
C GLU A 502 6.94 30.57 -24.08
N ALA A 503 6.03 29.60 -24.13
CA ALA A 503 4.59 29.81 -24.27
C ALA A 503 3.89 30.27 -22.98
N SER A 504 4.59 30.24 -21.84
CA SER A 504 4.01 30.64 -20.55
C SER A 504 3.90 32.16 -20.42
N VAL A 505 2.85 32.62 -19.72
CA VAL A 505 2.59 34.04 -19.47
C VAL A 505 2.86 34.35 -18.00
N PRO A 506 3.72 35.34 -17.68
CA PRO A 506 4.03 35.66 -16.28
C PRO A 506 2.79 36.20 -15.55
N LEU A 507 2.53 35.66 -14.36
CA LEU A 507 1.45 36.08 -13.45
C LEU A 507 1.94 37.03 -12.36
N GLY A 508 3.12 36.79 -11.79
CA GLY A 508 3.62 37.59 -10.68
C GLY A 508 4.76 36.92 -9.92
N ILE A 509 5.04 37.42 -8.71
CA ILE A 509 6.09 36.88 -7.83
C ILE A 509 5.51 36.67 -6.44
N ILE A 510 5.60 35.45 -5.91
CA ILE A 510 5.26 35.14 -4.52
C ILE A 510 6.51 35.08 -3.66
N VAL A 511 6.36 35.42 -2.37
CA VAL A 511 7.43 35.29 -1.37
C VAL A 511 6.94 34.35 -0.26
N VAL A 512 7.51 33.14 -0.21
CA VAL A 512 7.07 32.05 0.66
C VAL A 512 8.26 31.43 1.41
N PRO A 513 8.10 30.91 2.64
CA PRO A 513 9.15 30.12 3.30
C PRO A 513 9.66 28.97 2.43
N GLY A 514 10.94 28.57 2.58
CA GLY A 514 11.55 27.56 1.74
C GLY A 514 10.99 26.13 1.87
N ASP A 515 10.21 25.89 2.91
CA ASP A 515 9.50 24.65 3.23
C ASP A 515 7.98 24.78 3.02
N SER A 516 7.53 25.76 2.23
CA SER A 516 6.10 25.95 1.95
C SER A 516 5.56 24.85 1.04
N ASP A 517 4.40 24.30 1.43
CA ASP A 517 3.58 23.45 0.55
C ASP A 517 2.89 24.26 -0.54
N LEU A 518 2.28 23.57 -1.51
CA LEU A 518 1.59 24.22 -2.62
C LEU A 518 0.24 24.83 -2.22
N GLU A 519 -0.35 24.39 -1.11
CA GLU A 519 -1.58 24.97 -0.57
C GLU A 519 -1.33 26.41 -0.09
N LEU A 520 -0.23 26.62 0.64
CA LEU A 520 0.23 27.95 1.05
C LEU A 520 0.63 28.80 -0.17
N CYS A 521 1.31 28.21 -1.16
CA CYS A 521 1.66 28.91 -2.39
C CYS A 521 0.41 29.35 -3.17
N ARG A 522 -0.64 28.50 -3.21
CA ARG A 522 -1.94 28.82 -3.83
C ARG A 522 -2.59 30.01 -3.16
N THR A 523 -2.63 30.04 -1.82
CA THR A 523 -3.18 31.19 -1.09
C THR A 523 -2.45 32.49 -1.44
N GLN A 524 -1.12 32.44 -1.62
CA GLN A 524 -0.34 33.62 -2.02
C GLN A 524 -0.58 34.02 -3.49
N ILE A 525 -0.74 33.06 -4.40
CA ILE A 525 -1.08 33.31 -5.81
C ILE A 525 -2.49 33.91 -5.94
N GLU A 526 -3.44 33.46 -5.12
CA GLU A 526 -4.79 34.01 -5.05
C GLU A 526 -4.77 35.44 -4.51
N LYS A 527 -3.97 35.73 -3.47
CA LYS A 527 -3.75 37.10 -2.96
C LYS A 527 -3.12 38.03 -4.00
N LEU A 528 -2.17 37.55 -4.80
CA LEU A 528 -1.61 38.33 -5.92
C LEU A 528 -2.67 38.76 -6.93
N GLN A 529 -3.79 38.03 -7.03
CA GLN A 529 -4.91 38.41 -7.91
C GLN A 529 -5.88 39.40 -7.25
N GLU A 530 -5.94 39.44 -5.92
CA GLU A 530 -6.78 40.36 -5.16
C GLU A 530 -6.10 41.74 -4.98
N GLU A 531 -4.79 41.80 -4.80
CA GLU A 531 -4.03 43.05 -4.62
C GLU A 531 -3.83 43.85 -5.93
N GLY A 532 -4.05 43.22 -7.10
CA GLY A 532 -3.96 43.86 -8.42
C GLY A 532 -5.04 44.91 -8.70
N ASP A 533 -6.06 45.04 -7.85
CA ASP A 533 -7.21 45.95 -8.03
C ASP A 533 -6.96 47.36 -7.44
N GLY A 534 -5.82 47.58 -6.77
CA GLY A 534 -5.63 48.72 -5.86
C GLY A 534 -4.74 49.91 -6.29
N ALA A 535 -3.84 49.80 -7.28
CA ALA A 535 -2.98 50.94 -7.62
C ALA A 535 -2.31 50.92 -9.02
N LYS A 536 -2.79 51.84 -9.87
CA LYS A 536 -2.22 52.42 -11.11
C LYS A 536 -2.26 51.59 -12.42
N PRO A 537 -2.45 52.25 -13.59
CA PRO A 537 -3.03 51.62 -14.77
C PRO A 537 -2.02 51.28 -15.89
N LYS A 538 -2.43 50.34 -16.75
CA LYS A 538 -1.96 50.01 -18.11
C LYS A 538 -0.79 49.02 -18.26
N THR A 539 -1.12 47.73 -18.20
CA THR A 539 -0.60 46.69 -19.12
C THR A 539 -1.70 45.65 -19.38
N PRO A 540 -1.97 45.22 -20.63
CA PRO A 540 -3.16 44.41 -20.94
C PRO A 540 -2.83 42.92 -20.86
N SER A 541 -3.00 42.26 -19.71
CA SER A 541 -3.21 40.79 -19.64
C SER A 541 -3.47 40.19 -18.24
N PHE A 542 -3.87 40.96 -17.22
CA PHE A 542 -4.30 40.36 -15.94
C PHE A 542 -5.71 39.76 -16.04
N GLN A 543 -5.83 38.68 -16.82
CA GLN A 543 -6.97 37.76 -16.73
C GLN A 543 -6.84 36.97 -15.42
N LYS A 544 -7.90 36.96 -14.61
CA LYS A 544 -8.01 36.18 -13.37
C LYS A 544 -7.88 34.68 -13.67
N LEU A 545 -7.18 33.91 -12.83
CA LEU A 545 -7.10 32.46 -13.02
C LEU A 545 -8.47 31.81 -12.82
N SER A 546 -8.78 30.78 -13.60
CA SER A 546 -10.01 29.99 -13.44
C SER A 546 -10.04 29.20 -12.12
N PRO A 547 -11.20 28.98 -11.47
CA PRO A 547 -11.26 28.23 -10.21
C PRO A 547 -10.78 26.76 -10.28
N LYS A 548 -10.49 26.27 -11.49
CA LYS A 548 -10.00 24.91 -11.79
C LYS A 548 -8.50 24.86 -12.11
N TRP A 549 -7.76 25.96 -11.92
CA TRP A 549 -6.33 26.00 -12.19
C TRP A 549 -5.54 25.05 -11.25
N CYS A 550 -4.51 24.40 -11.77
CA CYS A 550 -3.67 23.45 -11.01
C CYS A 550 -2.18 23.73 -11.21
N PHE A 551 -1.34 23.27 -10.28
CA PHE A 551 0.11 23.42 -10.40
C PHE A 551 0.68 22.46 -11.44
N LEU A 552 1.76 22.88 -12.08
CA LEU A 552 2.56 22.06 -12.96
C LEU A 552 3.94 21.81 -12.34
N ASP A 553 4.28 20.54 -12.17
CA ASP A 553 5.63 20.12 -11.83
C ASP A 553 6.52 20.23 -13.08
N SER A 554 7.46 21.18 -13.01
CA SER A 554 8.44 21.43 -14.06
C SER A 554 9.75 20.66 -13.85
N THR A 555 9.96 20.04 -12.70
CA THR A 555 11.23 19.41 -12.29
C THR A 555 11.28 17.91 -12.57
N THR A 556 10.13 17.22 -12.60
CA THR A 556 10.06 15.79 -12.94
C THR A 556 10.33 15.55 -14.43
N ALA A 557 11.35 14.73 -14.76
CA ALA A 557 11.77 14.17 -16.07
C ALA A 557 11.30 14.90 -17.37
N ASP A 558 10.98 14.21 -18.46
CA ASP A 558 11.02 14.77 -19.83
C ASP A 558 9.85 15.73 -20.21
N ARG A 559 8.91 16.00 -19.30
CA ARG A 559 7.72 16.85 -19.53
C ARG A 559 7.19 17.53 -18.27
N PHE A 560 6.22 18.45 -18.41
CA PHE A 560 5.48 19.01 -17.27
C PHE A 560 4.42 18.02 -16.81
N TYR A 561 4.18 17.92 -15.50
CA TYR A 561 3.15 17.06 -14.92
C TYR A 561 2.14 17.88 -14.14
N ARG A 562 0.84 17.56 -14.29
CA ARG A 562 -0.22 18.19 -13.50
C ARG A 562 -0.24 17.65 -12.08
N ILE A 563 -0.30 18.55 -11.11
CA ILE A 563 -0.47 18.23 -9.71
C ILE A 563 -1.94 18.42 -9.37
N ASP A 564 -2.58 17.35 -8.90
CA ASP A 564 -3.98 17.42 -8.47
C ASP A 564 -4.12 18.27 -7.20
N ARG A 565 -5.24 18.98 -7.07
CA ARG A 565 -5.55 19.82 -5.91
C ARG A 565 -5.46 19.05 -4.59
N ALA A 566 -5.87 17.78 -4.56
CA ALA A 566 -5.78 16.93 -3.38
C ALA A 566 -4.34 16.55 -3.00
N GLN A 567 -3.36 16.78 -3.87
CA GLN A 567 -1.95 16.48 -3.65
C GLN A 567 -1.14 17.73 -3.26
N GLU A 568 -1.73 18.92 -3.26
CA GLU A 568 -0.98 20.17 -3.05
C GLU A 568 -0.36 20.28 -1.65
N HIS A 569 -1.05 19.75 -0.62
CA HIS A 569 -0.51 19.67 0.75
C HIS A 569 0.58 18.58 0.92
N LEU A 570 0.81 17.76 -0.11
CA LEU A 570 1.81 16.69 -0.11
C LEU A 570 3.07 17.03 -0.91
N ASN A 571 3.06 18.16 -1.63
CA ASN A 571 4.16 18.60 -2.47
C ASN A 571 4.66 19.96 -1.98
N TYR A 572 5.97 20.15 -1.99
CA TYR A 572 6.59 21.42 -1.58
C TYR A 572 7.02 22.24 -2.78
N VAL A 573 7.04 23.57 -2.63
CA VAL A 573 7.38 24.47 -3.74
C VAL A 573 8.78 24.20 -4.30
N THR A 574 9.74 23.83 -3.45
CA THR A 574 11.10 23.43 -3.84
C THR A 574 11.18 22.08 -4.57
N GLU A 575 10.12 21.26 -4.51
CA GLU A 575 10.07 19.96 -5.17
C GLU A 575 9.58 20.07 -6.61
N ILE A 576 8.88 21.14 -6.97
CA ILE A 576 8.19 21.28 -8.28
C ILE A 576 8.64 22.52 -9.08
N SER A 577 9.45 23.38 -8.45
CA SER A 577 10.04 24.58 -9.05
C SER A 577 11.51 24.72 -8.65
N GLN A 578 12.35 25.23 -9.55
CA GLN A 578 13.74 25.62 -9.26
C GLN A 578 13.83 27.12 -8.98
N ASP A 579 13.32 27.96 -9.89
CA ASP A 579 13.22 29.43 -9.75
C ASP A 579 11.85 30.00 -10.19
N GLU A 580 11.09 29.22 -10.97
CA GLU A 580 9.80 29.60 -11.55
C GLU A 580 8.77 28.48 -11.36
N LEU A 581 7.57 28.87 -10.94
CA LEU A 581 6.42 28.02 -10.64
C LEU A 581 5.38 28.18 -11.74
N TYR A 582 4.90 27.06 -12.27
CA TYR A 582 3.95 27.08 -13.38
C TYR A 582 2.57 26.62 -12.95
N VAL A 583 1.54 27.31 -13.45
CA VAL A 583 0.14 26.94 -13.23
C VAL A 583 -0.55 26.70 -14.57
N LEU A 584 -1.34 25.63 -14.64
CA LEU A 584 -2.17 25.34 -15.81
C LEU A 584 -3.55 25.93 -15.61
N ASP A 585 -3.97 26.80 -16.52
CA ASP A 585 -5.31 27.36 -16.55
C ASP A 585 -6.13 26.74 -17.70
N PRO A 586 -7.11 25.87 -17.40
CA PRO A 586 -7.94 25.20 -18.41
C PRO A 586 -8.82 26.15 -19.23
N GLU A 587 -9.16 27.33 -18.69
CA GLU A 587 -10.15 28.24 -19.27
C GLU A 587 -9.49 29.49 -19.90
N LEU A 588 -8.16 29.47 -20.09
CA LEU A 588 -7.43 30.59 -20.67
C LEU A 588 -7.78 30.78 -22.16
N VAL A 589 -8.50 31.86 -22.47
CA VAL A 589 -8.82 32.27 -23.83
C VAL A 589 -7.68 33.15 -24.37
N VAL A 590 -6.79 32.56 -25.18
CA VAL A 590 -5.79 33.33 -25.95
C VAL A 590 -6.52 34.13 -27.03
N THR A 591 -6.68 35.43 -26.83
CA THR A 591 -7.07 36.34 -27.91
C THR A 591 -5.88 36.48 -28.87
N GLN A 592 -5.79 35.62 -29.88
CA GLN A 592 -4.89 35.83 -31.00
C GLN A 592 -5.33 37.12 -31.71
N THR A 593 -4.57 38.20 -31.52
CA THR A 593 -4.62 39.38 -32.38
C THR A 593 -4.12 38.97 -33.76
N VAL A 594 -5.06 38.61 -34.64
CA VAL A 594 -4.80 38.33 -36.05
C VAL A 594 -4.27 39.61 -36.69
N SER A 595 -2.98 39.61 -36.98
CA SER A 595 -2.37 40.64 -37.83
C SER A 595 -2.76 40.34 -39.28
N THR A 596 -3.42 41.31 -39.88
CA THR A 596 -3.96 41.37 -41.24
C THR A 596 -2.93 41.10 -42.33
N SER A 597 -3.29 40.28 -43.33
CA SER A 597 -2.75 40.37 -44.69
C SER A 597 -3.89 40.65 -45.69
N PRO A 598 -3.69 41.48 -46.73
CA PRO A 598 -4.79 42.11 -47.46
C PRO A 598 -5.07 41.54 -48.86
N ALA A 599 -6.34 41.72 -49.30
CA ALA A 599 -6.86 41.85 -50.67
C ALA A 599 -6.80 40.62 -51.61
N MET A 600 -7.78 40.26 -52.47
CA MET A 600 -9.06 40.80 -52.99
C MET A 600 -9.79 39.62 -53.77
N PRO A 601 -10.99 39.78 -54.41
CA PRO A 601 -12.10 38.80 -54.44
C PRO A 601 -12.52 38.33 -55.87
N ASP A 602 -13.77 37.83 -56.01
CA ASP A 602 -14.59 37.45 -57.21
C ASP A 602 -14.58 35.96 -57.62
N LEU A 603 -15.66 35.25 -58.03
CA LEU A 603 -17.04 35.55 -58.48
C LEU A 603 -17.89 34.23 -58.54
N VAL A 604 -19.23 34.37 -58.46
CA VAL A 604 -20.39 33.61 -59.05
C VAL A 604 -20.81 32.15 -58.66
N ASP A 605 -21.96 32.07 -57.95
CA ASP A 605 -23.33 31.71 -58.40
C ASP A 605 -23.90 30.25 -58.51
N SER A 606 -25.13 30.13 -57.98
CA SER A 606 -26.32 29.31 -58.33
C SER A 606 -26.53 27.79 -58.01
N SER A 607 -27.43 27.55 -57.04
CA SER A 607 -28.67 26.72 -57.01
C SER A 607 -28.74 25.20 -57.31
N ALA A 608 -29.53 24.51 -56.44
CA ALA A 608 -30.54 23.44 -56.69
C ALA A 608 -30.32 22.02 -56.09
N THR A 609 -31.30 21.59 -55.28
CA THR A 609 -31.65 20.22 -54.78
C THR A 609 -32.17 19.29 -55.92
N PRO A 610 -32.45 17.95 -55.79
CA PRO A 610 -33.01 17.17 -54.65
C PRO A 610 -32.50 15.67 -54.57
N PRO A 611 -33.28 14.61 -54.17
CA PRO A 611 -33.64 14.15 -52.81
C PRO A 611 -33.27 12.66 -52.51
N GLY A 612 -33.66 12.16 -51.32
CA GLY A 612 -33.26 10.87 -50.72
C GLY A 612 -34.11 9.62 -51.02
N HIS A 613 -33.85 8.54 -50.26
CA HIS A 613 -34.64 7.30 -50.22
C HIS A 613 -34.61 6.62 -48.83
N HIS A 614 -35.81 6.30 -48.33
CA HIS A 614 -36.16 5.40 -47.21
C HIS A 614 -35.95 3.91 -47.57
N PHE A 615 -35.87 3.00 -46.59
CA PHE A 615 -36.76 1.82 -46.43
C PHE A 615 -36.49 1.03 -45.13
N ALA A 616 -37.53 0.39 -44.58
CA ALA A 616 -37.58 -0.33 -43.30
C ALA A 616 -37.93 -1.83 -43.45
N PHE A 617 -37.42 -2.65 -42.51
CA PHE A 617 -37.83 -3.97 -41.91
C PHE A 617 -38.77 -4.97 -42.63
N PRO A 618 -38.63 -6.32 -42.44
CA PRO A 618 -39.10 -7.01 -41.21
C PRO A 618 -38.37 -8.31 -40.76
N SER A 619 -38.78 -8.79 -39.58
CA SER A 619 -38.31 -9.94 -38.76
C SER A 619 -38.78 -11.32 -39.25
N SER A 620 -38.06 -12.41 -38.91
CA SER A 620 -38.61 -13.66 -38.34
C SER A 620 -37.58 -14.78 -38.09
N SER A 621 -37.94 -15.60 -37.08
CA SER A 621 -37.39 -16.80 -36.42
C SER A 621 -36.64 -17.89 -37.20
N SER A 622 -35.71 -18.60 -36.52
CA SER A 622 -35.67 -20.09 -36.46
C SER A 622 -34.54 -20.64 -35.56
N SER A 623 -34.86 -21.60 -34.68
CA SER A 623 -33.94 -22.55 -33.97
C SER A 623 -33.63 -23.76 -34.89
N PRO A 624 -32.64 -24.68 -34.67
CA PRO A 624 -32.47 -25.61 -33.50
C PRO A 624 -30.98 -26.12 -33.29
N PRO A 625 -30.62 -27.34 -32.78
CA PRO A 625 -31.00 -28.14 -31.60
C PRO A 625 -29.81 -28.53 -30.67
N SER A 626 -30.11 -29.28 -29.60
CA SER A 626 -29.24 -29.77 -28.50
C SER A 626 -29.10 -31.31 -28.40
N SER A 627 -28.06 -31.84 -27.70
CA SER A 627 -28.06 -33.03 -26.78
C SER A 627 -26.62 -33.62 -26.53
N PRO A 628 -26.35 -34.54 -25.56
CA PRO A 628 -26.82 -34.70 -24.15
C PRO A 628 -25.66 -35.08 -23.14
N SER A 629 -25.76 -34.91 -21.80
CA SER A 629 -26.18 -35.90 -20.74
C SER A 629 -25.54 -35.52 -19.36
N PRO A 630 -25.90 -36.11 -18.19
CA PRO A 630 -27.19 -36.15 -17.47
C PRO A 630 -27.12 -35.61 -16.01
N ARG A 631 -28.29 -35.24 -15.44
CA ARG A 631 -28.50 -34.87 -14.01
C ARG A 631 -29.09 -36.03 -13.21
N LEU A 632 -28.81 -36.07 -11.90
CA LEU A 632 -29.63 -36.75 -10.89
C LEU A 632 -30.82 -35.86 -10.51
N ILE A 633 -31.99 -36.48 -10.32
CA ILE A 633 -33.31 -35.86 -10.23
C ILE A 633 -33.62 -35.45 -8.78
N PHE A 634 -34.06 -34.21 -8.58
CA PHE A 634 -34.83 -33.75 -7.42
C PHE A 634 -36.06 -33.00 -7.95
N ASP A 635 -37.18 -33.18 -7.26
CA ASP A 635 -38.54 -32.77 -7.64
C ASP A 635 -38.65 -31.24 -7.89
N PRO A 636 -39.04 -30.73 -9.09
CA PRO A 636 -38.94 -29.30 -9.40
C PRO A 636 -40.05 -28.41 -8.82
N ASP A 637 -41.22 -28.98 -8.50
CA ASP A 637 -42.44 -28.18 -8.31
C ASP A 637 -42.60 -27.56 -6.90
N ALA A 638 -41.80 -27.98 -5.91
CA ALA A 638 -41.82 -27.39 -4.56
C ALA A 638 -40.87 -26.18 -4.39
N SER A 639 -39.93 -25.97 -5.33
CA SER A 639 -38.89 -24.92 -5.22
C SER A 639 -39.37 -23.54 -5.67
N LEU A 640 -40.27 -23.47 -6.65
CA LEU A 640 -40.70 -22.21 -7.26
C LEU A 640 -41.51 -21.32 -6.29
N PHE A 641 -42.31 -21.90 -5.40
CA PHE A 641 -43.04 -21.14 -4.36
C PHE A 641 -42.16 -20.77 -3.15
N ALA A 642 -41.01 -21.42 -2.99
CA ALA A 642 -40.16 -21.31 -1.80
C ALA A 642 -39.10 -20.20 -1.90
N ASP A 643 -38.66 -19.92 -3.12
CA ASP A 643 -37.69 -18.87 -3.47
C ASP A 643 -38.33 -17.47 -3.48
N ASP A 644 -39.63 -17.40 -3.80
CA ASP A 644 -40.46 -16.19 -3.69
C ASP A 644 -40.52 -15.65 -2.25
N LEU A 645 -40.45 -16.51 -1.23
CA LEU A 645 -40.54 -16.09 0.18
C LEU A 645 -39.33 -15.26 0.64
N LEU A 646 -38.15 -15.55 0.10
CA LEU A 646 -36.92 -14.83 0.43
C LEU A 646 -36.90 -13.45 -0.25
N ILE A 647 -37.34 -13.39 -1.51
CA ILE A 647 -37.58 -12.13 -2.23
C ILE A 647 -38.64 -11.30 -1.51
N GLU A 648 -39.75 -11.92 -1.07
CA GLU A 648 -40.83 -11.24 -0.37
C GLU A 648 -40.37 -10.67 0.99
N ALA A 649 -39.52 -11.39 1.72
CA ALA A 649 -38.90 -10.87 2.94
C ALA A 649 -37.98 -9.67 2.66
N ALA A 650 -37.22 -9.69 1.55
CA ALA A 650 -36.38 -8.57 1.12
C ALA A 650 -37.20 -7.34 0.68
N LYS A 651 -38.28 -7.55 -0.09
CA LYS A 651 -39.22 -6.50 -0.52
C LYS A 651 -39.87 -5.79 0.66
N ASN A 652 -40.27 -6.56 1.68
CA ASN A 652 -40.89 -6.03 2.88
C ASN A 652 -39.87 -5.51 3.92
N GLY A 653 -38.56 -5.62 3.65
CA GLY A 653 -37.51 -5.16 4.57
C GLY A 653 -37.44 -5.94 5.90
N ASN A 654 -38.06 -7.11 6.00
CA ASN A 654 -38.14 -7.89 7.24
C ASN A 654 -36.86 -8.71 7.46
N PHE A 655 -35.87 -8.09 8.11
CA PHE A 655 -34.55 -8.68 8.33
C PHE A 655 -34.59 -10.00 9.11
N SER A 656 -35.36 -10.09 10.20
CA SER A 656 -35.43 -11.32 11.01
C SER A 656 -35.94 -12.51 10.19
N LYS A 657 -37.03 -12.32 9.43
CA LYS A 657 -37.58 -13.36 8.56
C LYS A 657 -36.63 -13.70 7.41
N PHE A 658 -35.97 -12.71 6.82
CA PHE A 658 -34.95 -12.93 5.78
C PHE A 658 -33.78 -13.77 6.29
N GLN A 659 -33.29 -13.47 7.50
CA GLN A 659 -32.21 -14.19 8.14
C GLN A 659 -32.59 -15.65 8.48
N GLU A 660 -33.81 -15.86 9.00
CA GLU A 660 -34.35 -17.20 9.29
C GLU A 660 -34.46 -18.06 8.02
N LEU A 661 -34.99 -17.48 6.93
CA LEU A 661 -35.12 -18.18 5.65
C LEU A 661 -33.77 -18.57 5.05
N HIS A 662 -32.76 -17.70 5.12
CA HIS A 662 -31.39 -18.05 4.70
C HIS A 662 -30.80 -19.16 5.58
N ARG A 663 -30.97 -19.11 6.91
CA ARG A 663 -30.51 -20.16 7.83
C ARG A 663 -31.20 -21.50 7.61
N ALA A 664 -32.43 -21.50 7.08
CA ALA A 664 -33.13 -22.70 6.65
C ALA A 664 -32.62 -23.27 5.30
N GLY A 665 -31.53 -22.72 4.73
CA GLY A 665 -30.85 -23.23 3.55
C GLY A 665 -31.36 -22.68 2.22
N ARG A 666 -32.06 -21.54 2.21
CA ARG A 666 -32.48 -20.86 0.97
C ARG A 666 -31.30 -20.16 0.30
N ASP A 667 -31.25 -20.19 -1.02
CA ASP A 667 -30.16 -19.58 -1.79
C ASP A 667 -30.32 -18.05 -1.88
N LEU A 668 -29.25 -17.31 -1.62
CA LEU A 668 -29.20 -15.85 -1.80
C LEU A 668 -29.06 -15.45 -3.27
N MET A 669 -28.85 -16.42 -4.18
CA MET A 669 -28.71 -16.16 -5.62
C MET A 669 -29.98 -16.31 -6.44
N VAL A 670 -31.12 -16.45 -5.76
CA VAL A 670 -32.45 -16.44 -6.36
C VAL A 670 -32.70 -15.17 -7.15
N ARG A 671 -33.36 -15.33 -8.31
CA ARG A 671 -33.84 -14.26 -9.18
C ARG A 671 -35.33 -14.40 -9.42
N ASP A 672 -36.04 -13.28 -9.52
CA ASP A 672 -37.44 -13.27 -9.95
C ASP A 672 -37.59 -13.34 -11.48
N SER A 673 -38.84 -13.31 -11.95
CA SER A 673 -39.18 -13.34 -13.38
C SER A 673 -38.72 -12.11 -14.18
N SER A 674 -38.24 -11.05 -13.52
CA SER A 674 -37.61 -9.88 -14.14
C SER A 674 -36.08 -9.93 -14.05
N GLY A 675 -35.52 -11.06 -13.63
CA GLY A 675 -34.08 -11.25 -13.45
C GLY A 675 -33.50 -10.53 -12.22
N GLN A 676 -34.33 -9.94 -11.35
CA GLN A 676 -33.87 -9.23 -10.16
C GLN A 676 -33.49 -10.18 -9.04
N THR A 677 -32.28 -10.01 -8.49
CA THR A 677 -31.81 -10.76 -7.32
C THR A 677 -32.40 -10.22 -6.01
N VAL A 678 -32.27 -10.98 -4.93
CA VAL A 678 -32.61 -10.52 -3.56
C VAL A 678 -31.90 -9.22 -3.17
N LEU A 679 -30.70 -8.96 -3.70
CA LEU A 679 -29.98 -7.71 -3.46
C LEU A 679 -30.69 -6.51 -4.12
N HIS A 680 -31.22 -6.66 -5.33
CA HIS A 680 -32.02 -5.61 -5.98
C HIS A 680 -33.25 -5.27 -5.15
N HIS A 681 -33.97 -6.28 -4.66
CA HIS A 681 -35.14 -6.09 -3.80
C HIS A 681 -34.79 -5.44 -2.45
N ALA A 682 -33.66 -5.81 -1.85
CA ALA A 682 -33.18 -5.20 -0.60
C ALA A 682 -32.78 -3.72 -0.78
N VAL A 683 -32.21 -3.37 -1.93
CA VAL A 683 -31.91 -1.97 -2.30
C VAL A 683 -33.20 -1.20 -2.55
N LYS A 684 -34.15 -1.78 -3.31
CA LYS A 684 -35.46 -1.14 -3.56
C LYS A 684 -36.25 -0.90 -2.27
N SER A 685 -36.18 -1.81 -1.29
CA SER A 685 -36.78 -1.62 0.03
C SER A 685 -35.99 -0.68 0.95
N GLY A 686 -34.75 -0.32 0.60
CA GLY A 686 -33.86 0.53 1.39
C GLY A 686 -33.37 -0.12 2.69
N SER A 687 -33.48 -1.45 2.80
CA SER A 687 -33.13 -2.18 4.02
C SER A 687 -31.62 -2.40 4.13
N LYS A 688 -30.96 -1.49 4.85
CA LYS A 688 -29.51 -1.49 5.08
C LYS A 688 -29.01 -2.80 5.70
N ASP A 689 -29.77 -3.36 6.64
CA ASP A 689 -29.39 -4.59 7.36
C ASP A 689 -29.43 -5.82 6.45
N ILE A 690 -30.44 -5.91 5.58
CA ILE A 690 -30.54 -6.99 4.60
C ILE A 690 -29.42 -6.85 3.56
N VAL A 691 -29.15 -5.65 3.06
CA VAL A 691 -28.05 -5.39 2.12
C VAL A 691 -26.70 -5.82 2.71
N LYS A 692 -26.41 -5.42 3.96
CA LYS A 692 -25.17 -5.79 4.65
C LYS A 692 -25.06 -7.30 4.83
N TYR A 693 -26.13 -7.96 5.26
CA TYR A 693 -26.15 -9.40 5.46
C TYR A 693 -25.96 -10.17 4.15
N ILE A 694 -26.55 -9.71 3.04
CA ILE A 694 -26.34 -10.31 1.73
C ILE A 694 -24.88 -10.15 1.31
N ILE A 695 -24.29 -8.95 1.44
CA ILE A 695 -22.87 -8.70 1.11
C ILE A 695 -21.92 -9.61 1.92
N GLU A 696 -22.26 -9.89 3.18
CA GLU A 696 -21.42 -10.72 4.06
C GLU A 696 -21.53 -12.23 3.77
N ASN A 697 -22.64 -12.69 3.20
CA ASN A 697 -22.95 -14.13 3.09
C ASN A 697 -23.11 -14.64 1.65
N ALA A 698 -23.30 -13.76 0.65
CA ALA A 698 -23.46 -14.14 -0.75
C ALA A 698 -22.12 -14.09 -1.53
N PRO A 699 -22.01 -14.85 -2.65
CA PRO A 699 -20.88 -14.75 -3.57
C PRO A 699 -20.73 -13.33 -4.16
N SER A 700 -19.51 -12.89 -4.46
CA SER A 700 -19.25 -11.54 -5.00
C SER A 700 -19.93 -11.26 -6.34
N GLU A 701 -20.27 -12.29 -7.09
CA GLU A 701 -20.98 -12.23 -8.37
C GLU A 701 -22.36 -11.60 -8.25
N ILE A 702 -22.98 -11.60 -7.05
CA ILE A 702 -24.28 -10.94 -6.81
C ILE A 702 -24.24 -9.43 -7.02
N LEU A 703 -23.09 -8.80 -6.77
CA LEU A 703 -22.94 -7.34 -6.79
C LEU A 703 -23.06 -6.77 -8.20
N ASP A 704 -22.60 -7.54 -9.18
CA ASP A 704 -22.60 -7.18 -10.60
C ASP A 704 -23.71 -7.89 -11.39
N ALA A 705 -24.62 -8.59 -10.71
CA ALA A 705 -25.80 -9.17 -11.37
C ALA A 705 -26.68 -8.05 -11.94
N THR A 706 -27.12 -8.22 -13.19
CA THR A 706 -28.03 -7.29 -13.87
C THR A 706 -29.43 -7.87 -13.94
N GLU A 707 -30.43 -7.04 -13.72
CA GLU A 707 -31.82 -7.36 -14.02
C GLU A 707 -32.12 -7.27 -15.53
N GLU A 708 -33.22 -7.87 -15.98
CA GLU A 708 -33.50 -8.10 -17.41
C GLU A 708 -34.24 -6.95 -18.11
N GLU A 709 -34.94 -6.09 -17.36
CA GLU A 709 -35.80 -5.05 -17.91
C GLU A 709 -34.98 -3.84 -18.40
N ASN A 710 -34.03 -3.37 -17.59
CA ASN A 710 -33.20 -2.19 -17.89
C ASN A 710 -31.70 -2.51 -17.92
N GLY A 711 -31.27 -3.72 -17.59
CA GLY A 711 -29.86 -4.09 -17.47
C GLY A 711 -29.17 -3.46 -16.25
N GLU A 712 -29.92 -2.97 -15.27
CA GLU A 712 -29.39 -2.28 -14.11
C GLU A 712 -28.75 -3.27 -13.12
N THR A 713 -27.67 -2.84 -12.46
CA THR A 713 -27.17 -3.53 -11.26
C THR A 713 -27.82 -2.95 -9.99
N SER A 714 -27.66 -3.65 -8.86
CA SER A 714 -28.13 -3.15 -7.57
C SER A 714 -27.52 -1.78 -7.20
N LEU A 715 -26.30 -1.48 -7.69
CA LEU A 715 -25.68 -0.17 -7.51
C LEU A 715 -26.33 0.93 -8.35
N HIS A 716 -26.80 0.63 -9.57
CA HIS A 716 -27.56 1.60 -10.38
C HIS A 716 -28.86 2.00 -9.67
N GLN A 717 -29.58 1.02 -9.12
CA GLN A 717 -30.81 1.26 -8.38
C GLN A 717 -30.56 2.04 -7.09
N ALA A 718 -29.51 1.71 -6.34
CA ALA A 718 -29.15 2.44 -5.13
C ALA A 718 -28.80 3.91 -5.44
N ALA A 719 -28.09 4.15 -6.54
CA ALA A 719 -27.73 5.49 -7.01
C ALA A 719 -28.97 6.29 -7.48
N ALA A 720 -29.85 5.67 -8.25
CA ALA A 720 -31.10 6.28 -8.71
C ALA A 720 -32.03 6.65 -7.54
N LEU A 721 -32.04 5.83 -6.48
CA LEU A 721 -32.81 6.06 -5.26
C LEU A 721 -32.10 6.99 -4.25
N ARG A 722 -30.93 7.55 -4.60
CA ARG A 722 -30.09 8.42 -3.73
C ARG A 722 -29.72 7.78 -2.38
N GLN A 723 -29.62 6.45 -2.33
CA GLN A 723 -29.32 5.73 -1.09
C GLN A 723 -27.81 5.72 -0.83
N ARG A 724 -27.26 6.86 -0.42
CA ARG A 724 -25.80 7.06 -0.22
C ARG A 724 -25.16 5.94 0.59
N THR A 725 -25.72 5.59 1.76
CA THR A 725 -25.16 4.53 2.63
C THR A 725 -25.12 3.16 1.95
N ILE A 726 -26.16 2.80 1.20
CA ILE A 726 -26.24 1.52 0.49
C ILE A 726 -25.28 1.51 -0.70
N CYS A 727 -25.15 2.65 -1.41
CA CYS A 727 -24.12 2.82 -2.43
C CYS A 727 -22.72 2.62 -1.85
N HIS A 728 -22.43 3.20 -0.68
CA HIS A 728 -21.15 2.97 -0.01
C HIS A 728 -20.93 1.48 0.28
N TYR A 729 -21.90 0.78 0.88
CA TYR A 729 -21.77 -0.65 1.16
C TYR A 729 -21.51 -1.49 -0.09
N ILE A 730 -22.24 -1.25 -1.18
CA ILE A 730 -22.11 -2.03 -2.42
C ILE A 730 -20.78 -1.71 -3.14
N VAL A 731 -20.36 -0.44 -3.15
CA VAL A 731 -19.07 -0.03 -3.74
C VAL A 731 -17.90 -0.57 -2.92
N GLU A 732 -17.99 -0.52 -1.60
CA GLU A 732 -16.97 -1.08 -0.69
C GLU A 732 -16.92 -2.61 -0.75
N ALA A 733 -18.04 -3.26 -1.08
CA ALA A 733 -18.09 -4.70 -1.34
C ALA A 733 -17.42 -5.10 -2.66
N GLY A 734 -17.05 -4.13 -3.51
CA GLY A 734 -16.30 -4.36 -4.75
C GLY A 734 -17.15 -4.40 -6.02
N ALA A 735 -18.38 -3.85 -6.01
CA ALA A 735 -19.19 -3.74 -7.21
C ALA A 735 -18.48 -2.94 -8.32
N SER A 736 -18.73 -3.31 -9.57
CA SER A 736 -18.21 -2.63 -10.75
C SER A 736 -18.86 -1.25 -10.91
N LEU A 737 -18.03 -0.22 -10.96
CA LEU A 737 -18.45 1.17 -11.22
C LEU A 737 -18.55 1.50 -12.70
N MET A 738 -18.05 0.61 -13.57
CA MET A 738 -17.97 0.80 -15.01
C MET A 738 -19.05 0.02 -15.78
N LYS A 739 -19.83 -0.81 -15.10
CA LYS A 739 -20.90 -1.56 -15.76
C LYS A 739 -21.98 -0.59 -16.18
N THR A 740 -22.41 -0.67 -17.43
CA THR A 740 -23.48 0.17 -17.97
C THR A 740 -24.78 -0.62 -18.02
N ASP A 741 -25.89 0.07 -17.80
CA ASP A 741 -27.22 -0.44 -18.09
C ASP A 741 -27.52 -0.45 -19.61
N LEU A 742 -28.74 -0.84 -20.00
CA LEU A 742 -29.17 -0.89 -21.41
C LEU A 742 -29.24 0.50 -22.07
N GLN A 743 -29.23 1.58 -21.30
CA GLN A 743 -29.19 2.96 -21.80
C GLN A 743 -27.75 3.50 -21.91
N GLY A 744 -26.75 2.71 -21.51
CA GLY A 744 -25.35 3.13 -21.48
C GLY A 744 -24.98 3.97 -20.26
N ASP A 745 -25.86 4.09 -19.27
CA ASP A 745 -25.58 4.83 -18.05
C ASP A 745 -24.79 3.97 -17.06
N THR A 746 -23.82 4.58 -16.39
CA THR A 746 -23.11 3.99 -15.24
C THR A 746 -23.86 4.35 -13.95
N PRO A 747 -23.53 3.75 -12.79
CA PRO A 747 -24.11 4.16 -11.52
C PRO A 747 -23.89 5.65 -11.21
N LYS A 748 -22.76 6.23 -11.67
CA LYS A 748 -22.49 7.67 -11.60
C LYS A 748 -23.56 8.46 -12.36
N HIS A 749 -23.81 8.12 -13.62
CA HIS A 749 -24.82 8.80 -14.44
C HIS A 749 -26.22 8.69 -13.81
N ARG A 750 -26.55 7.56 -13.18
CA ARG A 750 -27.80 7.40 -12.42
C ARG A 750 -27.87 8.34 -11.20
N ALA A 751 -26.78 8.53 -10.46
CA ALA A 751 -26.73 9.51 -9.37
C ALA A 751 -26.87 10.97 -9.87
N GLU A 752 -26.28 11.30 -11.03
CA GLU A 752 -26.41 12.63 -11.66
C GLU A 752 -27.83 12.90 -12.14
N LYS A 753 -28.46 11.93 -12.83
CA LYS A 753 -29.87 12.01 -13.25
C LYS A 753 -30.80 12.08 -12.04
N ALA A 754 -30.41 11.45 -10.94
CA ALA A 754 -31.10 11.58 -9.68
C ALA A 754 -30.80 12.91 -8.98
N ASN A 755 -30.03 13.86 -9.51
CA ASN A 755 -29.67 15.12 -8.84
C ASN A 755 -28.97 14.94 -7.47
N ASP A 756 -28.10 13.94 -7.32
CA ASP A 756 -27.21 13.79 -6.16
C ASP A 756 -25.74 13.98 -6.58
N PRO A 757 -25.27 15.24 -6.70
CA PRO A 757 -23.93 15.55 -7.21
C PRO A 757 -22.81 15.04 -6.28
N ASP A 758 -23.07 14.97 -4.97
CA ASP A 758 -22.10 14.45 -4.00
C ASP A 758 -21.87 12.95 -4.19
N LEU A 759 -22.96 12.20 -4.41
CA LEU A 759 -22.90 10.78 -4.68
C LEU A 759 -22.28 10.49 -6.04
N ALA A 760 -22.60 11.30 -7.06
CA ALA A 760 -21.96 11.21 -8.37
C ALA A 760 -20.45 11.45 -8.28
N ALA A 761 -20.00 12.48 -7.56
CA ALA A 761 -18.59 12.77 -7.34
C ALA A 761 -17.89 11.64 -6.55
N TYR A 762 -18.56 11.05 -5.56
CA TYR A 762 -18.07 9.88 -4.85
C TYR A 762 -17.87 8.69 -5.79
N LEU A 763 -18.88 8.35 -6.60
CA LEU A 763 -18.83 7.25 -7.55
C LEU A 763 -17.78 7.47 -8.64
N GLU A 764 -17.64 8.70 -9.13
CA GLU A 764 -16.61 9.10 -10.10
C GLU A 764 -15.18 8.94 -9.55
N ASN A 765 -14.94 9.46 -8.34
CA ASN A 765 -13.64 9.33 -7.68
C ASN A 765 -13.27 7.85 -7.51
N ARG A 766 -14.23 7.02 -7.07
CA ARG A 766 -14.02 5.57 -6.93
C ARG A 766 -13.86 4.85 -8.28
N GLN A 767 -14.55 5.30 -9.33
CA GLN A 767 -14.45 4.74 -10.68
C GLN A 767 -13.05 4.98 -11.26
N HIS A 768 -12.47 6.16 -11.04
CA HIS A 768 -11.11 6.49 -11.46
C HIS A 768 -10.07 5.51 -10.84
N TYR A 769 -10.23 5.15 -9.57
CA TYR A 769 -9.39 4.14 -8.93
C TYR A 769 -9.53 2.73 -9.53
N GLN A 770 -10.74 2.32 -9.95
CA GLN A 770 -10.94 1.01 -10.62
C GLN A 770 -10.37 0.99 -12.05
N MET A 771 -10.39 2.12 -12.77
CA MET A 771 -9.82 2.25 -14.11
C MET A 771 -8.30 2.11 -14.10
N ILE A 772 -7.61 2.75 -13.15
CA ILE A 772 -6.14 2.63 -13.00
C ILE A 772 -5.74 1.16 -12.73
N GLN A 773 -6.51 0.43 -11.91
CA GLN A 773 -6.24 -0.99 -11.64
C GLN A 773 -6.50 -1.93 -12.82
N ARG A 774 -7.40 -1.57 -13.75
CA ARG A 774 -7.70 -2.37 -14.96
C ARG A 774 -6.78 -2.04 -16.13
N GLU A 775 -6.40 -0.78 -16.34
CA GLU A 775 -5.40 -0.40 -17.34
C GLU A 775 -4.06 -1.09 -17.06
N ASP A 776 -3.69 -1.27 -15.80
CA ASP A 776 -2.51 -2.06 -15.37
C ASP A 776 -2.66 -3.58 -15.58
N GLN A 777 -3.89 -4.09 -15.74
CA GLN A 777 -4.17 -5.50 -16.07
C GLN A 777 -4.30 -5.75 -17.58
N GLU A 778 -4.83 -4.80 -18.34
CA GLU A 778 -4.93 -4.90 -19.81
C GLU A 778 -3.62 -4.56 -20.53
N THR A 779 -2.75 -3.75 -19.90
CA THR A 779 -1.36 -3.58 -20.37
C THR A 779 -0.41 -4.70 -19.94
N ALA A 780 -0.89 -5.64 -19.11
CA ALA A 780 -0.19 -6.86 -18.75
C ALA A 780 -0.55 -8.04 -19.67
N VAL A 781 -0.01 -8.04 -20.90
CA VAL A 781 0.08 -9.24 -21.75
C VAL A 781 1.50 -9.50 -22.23
#